data_AF-A0A962T6J1-F1
#
_entry.id   AF-A0A962T6J1-F1
#
_cell.length_a   1.000
_cell.length_b   1.000
_cell.length_c   1.000
_cell.angle_alpha   90.00
_cell.angle_beta   90.00
_cell.angle_gamma   90.00
#
_symmetry.space_group_name_H-M   'P 1'
#
loop_
_entity.id
_entity.type
_entity.pdbx_description
1 polymer ?
#
loop_
_entity_poly.entity_id
_entity_poly.type
_entity_poly.pdbx_seq_one_letter_code
_entity_poly.pdbx_strand_id
1 'polypeptide(L)'
;DLQLTADSRLEPERIEDLPAVGWRIAPQRIDATLNLPPGWRLLAAEGPDRIDNAWLYSWNLLDLFLVLVIALVFMKLWNMGWGLIALAGMTLIYHEPNAPLYVWLHILAAIALLRVLPSGWFRGLVEFYRRLALLGLLIIGGLFAVQQARSALYPQLEPFTFGGLGFSPIGANAPPPAAAPMSPALEEAPNIYDRAQSLVKGQQLQNKLPQRLQQQYAANIKVQTGPGVPVWNWQRATLRWSGPVAVDERLRLWLLPPWGTRALMLGGLLLMLAMAARVFMTRRRSPPSEATARSNAPPAEEEEVASPSDADASRQEGNGAVAVFLALFIGGGLCFAPAPAQAQFPSPELLQELRDHLTQPPDCQRCGDLAALALNLRNGDLRLQLSLQAQTETATPLPVPHEGLILRSIALDGQPAVLFRDPTQLLWLRLTPGLHEVIILAAVPAEVTTLQLPLPMAPGRVELNVDGWRVEGYVEGRADRQLQFTRQRADAATPLQSGVMPPFVQVERDIFLDVDWRVNTRVRRLSQADSAAVAEIPLLPGERITTPDIEVREGRVWVNLPPERAETAWSATLSRADELLLQAAESENFVEIWRLQANPLWHVQSAGIPLVQRVDAEGQWSPEWRPWPGEQVMLNIMRPEGAPGATVTIDRSHLGISPGQRLSEATLDLNIRASRGVDHPLTLPPGATLTGVRINEVAQPLQQQGQQVVLPLTP
;
A
#
# COMPACT_ATOMS: atom_id res chain seq x y z
N ASP A 1 8.16 -2.97 -5.66
CA ASP A 1 8.99 -2.20 -4.72
C ASP A 1 8.21 -1.84 -3.47
N LEU A 2 8.66 -2.31 -2.31
CA LEU A 2 8.04 -2.05 -1.01
C LEU A 2 8.70 -0.83 -0.38
N GLN A 3 7.94 0.24 -0.13
CA GLN A 3 8.40 1.40 0.62
C GLN A 3 7.82 1.35 2.03
N LEU A 4 8.71 1.37 3.03
CA LEU A 4 8.33 1.33 4.44
C LEU A 4 8.86 2.58 5.14
N THR A 5 8.02 3.18 5.97
CA THR A 5 8.37 4.29 6.86
C THR A 5 8.11 3.89 8.29
N ALA A 6 9.01 4.26 9.18
CA ALA A 6 8.89 4.01 10.61
C ALA A 6 9.47 5.19 11.38
N ASP A 7 8.79 5.56 12.46
CA ASP A 7 9.21 6.62 13.37
C ASP A 7 9.60 6.00 14.72
N SER A 8 10.69 6.50 15.31
CA SER A 8 11.14 6.06 16.62
C SER A 8 11.57 7.24 17.48
N ARG A 9 11.42 7.08 18.80
CA ARG A 9 11.90 8.03 19.79
C ARG A 9 13.08 7.38 20.52
N LEU A 10 14.22 8.07 20.51
CA LEU A 10 15.43 7.63 21.20
C LEU A 10 15.43 8.18 22.63
N GLU A 11 15.50 7.27 23.61
CA GLU A 11 15.73 7.64 25.01
C GLU A 11 17.24 7.57 25.30
N PRO A 12 17.82 8.51 26.07
CA PRO A 12 19.27 8.59 26.33
C PRO A 12 19.94 7.29 26.75
N GLU A 13 19.25 6.45 27.52
CA GLU A 13 19.74 5.16 28.03
C GLU A 13 19.95 4.10 26.94
N ARG A 14 19.38 4.29 25.74
CA ARG A 14 19.39 3.29 24.65
C ARG A 14 20.19 3.73 23.42
N ILE A 15 20.93 4.84 23.49
CA ILE A 15 21.58 5.45 22.32
C ILE A 15 22.84 4.68 21.87
N GLU A 16 23.47 3.92 22.76
CA GLU A 16 24.77 3.28 22.50
C GLU A 16 24.68 2.01 21.63
N ASP A 17 23.51 1.36 21.53
CA ASP A 17 23.33 0.14 20.74
C ASP A 17 21.93 0.08 20.09
N LEU A 18 21.79 0.71 18.93
CA LEU A 18 20.56 0.74 18.16
C LEU A 18 20.65 -0.22 16.97
N PRO A 19 19.62 -1.04 16.70
CA PRO A 19 19.56 -1.74 15.42
C PRO A 19 19.32 -0.73 14.30
N ALA A 20 20.13 -0.75 13.24
CA ALA A 20 19.91 0.09 12.07
C ALA A 20 18.67 -0.36 11.29
N VAL A 21 18.35 -1.66 11.34
CA VAL A 21 17.19 -2.28 10.68
C VAL A 21 16.26 -2.89 11.74
N GLY A 22 15.02 -2.41 11.80
CA GLY A 22 13.97 -2.97 12.66
C GLY A 22 13.14 -4.09 12.02
N TRP A 23 13.43 -4.45 10.77
CA TRP A 23 12.67 -5.39 9.95
C TRP A 23 13.40 -6.72 9.78
N ARG A 24 12.65 -7.81 9.57
CA ARG A 24 13.23 -9.15 9.31
C ARG A 24 13.81 -9.32 7.89
N ILE A 25 13.78 -8.27 7.08
CA ILE A 25 14.22 -8.26 5.69
C ILE A 25 15.27 -7.17 5.54
N ALA A 26 16.38 -7.50 4.88
CA ALA A 26 17.44 -6.56 4.57
C ALA A 26 16.95 -5.51 3.55
N PRO A 27 16.86 -4.22 3.91
CA PRO A 27 16.48 -3.18 2.97
C PRO A 27 17.63 -2.89 1.99
N GLN A 28 17.29 -2.52 0.75
CA GLN A 28 18.26 -2.13 -0.27
C GLN A 28 18.83 -0.71 -0.07
N ARG A 29 18.10 0.13 0.66
CA ARG A 29 18.45 1.52 0.95
C ARG A 29 17.72 1.95 2.22
N ILE A 30 18.41 2.74 3.06
CA ILE A 30 17.84 3.37 4.24
C ILE A 30 18.20 4.86 4.21
N ASP A 31 17.20 5.71 4.39
CA ASP A 31 17.36 7.13 4.66
C ASP A 31 16.69 7.42 6.01
N ALA A 32 17.46 7.93 6.98
CA ALA A 32 16.95 8.29 8.30
C ALA A 32 17.23 9.77 8.62
N THR A 33 16.28 10.42 9.30
CA THR A 33 16.42 11.80 9.76
C THR A 33 16.40 11.81 11.29
N LEU A 34 17.53 12.19 11.90
CA LEU A 34 17.66 12.35 13.34
C LEU A 34 17.33 13.81 13.72
N ASN A 35 16.24 13.99 14.44
CA ASN A 35 15.85 15.29 15.00
C ASN A 35 16.46 15.45 16.40
N LEU A 36 17.30 16.47 16.60
CA LEU A 36 17.98 16.73 17.87
C LEU A 36 17.35 17.91 18.63
N PRO A 37 17.03 17.74 19.92
CA PRO A 37 16.49 18.83 20.74
C PRO A 37 17.56 19.93 20.97
N PRO A 38 17.15 21.12 21.46
CA PRO A 38 18.05 22.27 21.56
C PRO A 38 19.31 21.97 22.38
N GLY A 39 20.47 22.39 21.89
CA GLY A 39 21.76 22.19 22.54
C GLY A 39 22.36 20.79 22.36
N TRP A 40 21.64 19.84 21.80
CA TRP A 40 22.21 18.53 21.43
C TRP A 40 22.87 18.60 20.07
N ARG A 41 24.02 17.95 19.93
CA ARG A 41 24.76 17.89 18.66
C ARG A 41 25.24 16.48 18.36
N LEU A 42 25.25 16.11 17.08
CA LEU A 42 25.84 14.86 16.62
C LEU A 42 27.34 15.03 16.42
N LEU A 43 28.15 14.31 17.18
CA LEU A 43 29.61 14.25 16.98
C LEU A 43 29.96 13.33 15.83
N ALA A 44 29.46 12.10 15.89
CA ALA A 44 29.75 11.02 14.95
C ALA A 44 28.60 10.00 14.98
N ALA A 45 28.43 9.28 13.88
CA ALA A 45 27.62 8.07 13.85
C ALA A 45 28.41 6.94 13.17
N GLU A 46 28.28 5.74 13.68
CA GLU A 46 28.83 4.50 13.11
C GLU A 46 27.68 3.67 12.53
N GLY A 47 27.89 3.08 11.36
CA GLY A 47 26.88 2.32 10.60
C GLY A 47 26.50 2.96 9.26
N PRO A 48 26.02 4.22 9.21
CA PRO A 48 25.65 4.87 7.95
C PRO A 48 26.86 5.18 7.06
N ASP A 49 26.70 5.04 5.75
CA ASP A 49 27.75 5.36 4.76
C ASP A 49 27.94 6.88 4.57
N ARG A 50 26.86 7.64 4.68
CA ARG A 50 26.88 9.10 4.56
C ARG A 50 26.08 9.74 5.69
N ILE A 51 26.70 10.73 6.33
CA ILE A 51 26.15 11.45 7.46
C ILE A 51 26.31 12.94 7.20
N ASP A 52 25.19 13.65 7.18
CA ASP A 52 25.20 15.11 7.12
C ASP A 52 25.03 15.69 8.53
N ASN A 53 25.68 16.83 8.81
CA ASN A 53 25.58 17.56 10.08
C ASN A 53 26.10 16.77 11.32
N ALA A 54 27.10 15.89 11.12
CA ALA A 54 27.92 15.33 12.20
C ALA A 54 29.29 16.01 12.23
N TRP A 55 29.72 16.50 13.40
CA TRP A 55 30.92 17.31 13.55
C TRP A 55 32.21 16.64 13.03
N LEU A 56 32.37 15.33 13.23
CA LEU A 56 33.58 14.59 12.81
C LEU A 56 33.60 14.33 11.30
N TYR A 57 32.42 14.13 10.69
CA TYR A 57 32.28 13.79 9.27
C TYR A 57 32.07 15.02 8.38
N SER A 58 31.88 16.21 8.95
CA SER A 58 31.73 17.46 8.20
C SER A 58 33.04 18.04 7.68
N TRP A 59 34.19 17.50 8.08
CA TRP A 59 35.51 17.95 7.65
C TRP A 59 35.83 17.53 6.22
N ASN A 60 36.17 18.49 5.36
CA ASN A 60 36.77 18.22 4.05
C ASN A 60 38.30 18.43 4.06
N LEU A 61 38.97 18.02 2.98
CA LEU A 61 40.43 18.15 2.85
C LEU A 61 40.90 19.63 2.88
N LEU A 62 40.13 20.53 2.27
CA LEU A 62 40.43 21.97 2.26
C LEU A 62 40.31 22.58 3.67
N ASP A 63 39.34 22.12 4.47
CA ASP A 63 39.11 22.57 5.84
C ASP A 63 40.30 22.22 6.73
N LEU A 64 40.72 20.95 6.69
CA LEU A 64 41.89 20.48 7.43
C LEU A 64 43.16 21.22 7.00
N PHE A 65 43.33 21.45 5.70
CA PHE A 65 44.44 22.23 5.17
C PHE A 65 44.41 23.67 5.67
N LEU A 66 43.26 24.33 5.64
CA LEU A 66 43.10 25.72 6.07
C LEU A 66 43.40 25.88 7.57
N VAL A 67 42.86 24.99 8.40
CA VAL A 67 43.14 24.95 9.85
C VAL A 67 44.64 24.76 10.11
N LEU A 68 45.27 23.83 9.40
CA LEU A 68 46.70 23.56 9.54
C LEU A 68 47.55 24.77 9.11
N VAL A 69 47.22 25.41 7.98
CA VAL A 69 47.93 26.60 7.50
C VAL A 69 47.83 27.74 8.52
N ILE A 70 46.63 28.01 9.05
CA ILE A 70 46.45 29.04 10.08
C ILE A 70 47.30 28.70 11.30
N ALA A 71 47.24 27.46 11.80
CA ALA A 71 48.02 27.02 12.95
C ALA A 71 49.54 27.14 12.72
N LEU A 72 50.04 26.72 11.56
CA LEU A 72 51.46 26.81 11.20
C LEU A 72 51.92 28.26 11.05
N VAL A 73 51.09 29.14 10.49
CA VAL A 73 51.43 30.56 10.38
C VAL A 73 51.45 31.22 11.77
N PHE A 74 50.52 30.90 12.67
CA PHE A 74 50.59 31.33 14.07
C PHE A 74 51.85 30.81 14.77
N MET A 75 52.22 29.55 14.53
CA MET A 75 53.44 28.95 15.06
C MET A 75 54.70 29.69 14.59
N LYS A 76 54.79 29.96 13.29
CA LYS A 76 55.94 30.63 12.67
C LYS A 76 56.01 32.10 13.04
N LEU A 77 54.86 32.77 13.19
CA LEU A 77 54.82 34.17 13.54
C LEU A 77 55.13 34.42 15.03
N TRP A 78 54.81 33.48 15.92
CA TRP A 78 55.00 33.69 17.36
C TRP A 78 55.79 32.57 18.02
N ASN A 79 55.15 31.44 18.35
CA ASN A 79 55.79 30.27 18.93
C ASN A 79 54.85 29.04 18.84
N MET A 80 55.36 27.86 19.24
CA MET A 80 54.61 26.60 19.27
C MET A 80 53.29 26.69 20.05
N GLY A 81 53.27 27.38 21.19
CA GLY A 81 52.06 27.52 22.02
C GLY A 81 50.91 28.23 21.29
N TRP A 82 51.20 29.32 20.58
CA TRP A 82 50.19 30.01 19.76
C TRP A 82 49.75 29.20 18.54
N GLY A 83 50.63 28.36 18.00
CA GLY A 83 50.27 27.38 16.97
C GLY A 83 49.25 26.35 17.47
N LEU A 84 49.46 25.80 18.68
CA LEU A 84 48.53 24.86 19.31
C LEU A 84 47.19 25.51 19.68
N ILE A 85 47.22 26.74 20.21
CA ILE A 85 45.99 27.52 20.50
C ILE A 85 45.21 27.76 19.21
N ALA A 86 45.89 28.12 18.11
CA ALA A 86 45.25 28.32 16.82
C ALA A 86 44.69 27.02 16.23
N LEU A 87 45.42 25.90 16.36
CA LEU A 87 44.94 24.59 15.94
C LEU A 87 43.65 24.21 16.70
N ALA A 88 43.70 24.21 18.03
CA ALA A 88 42.54 23.87 18.85
C ALA A 88 41.37 24.85 18.64
N GLY A 89 41.65 26.15 18.63
CA GLY A 89 40.64 27.19 18.45
C GLY A 89 39.92 27.06 17.12
N MET A 90 40.68 26.90 16.02
CA MET A 90 40.12 26.71 14.69
C MET A 90 39.34 25.40 14.60
N THR A 91 39.86 24.28 15.12
CA THR A 91 39.13 22.99 15.13
C THR A 91 37.77 23.10 15.83
N LEU A 92 37.68 23.83 16.95
CA LEU A 92 36.42 23.97 17.68
C LEU A 92 35.41 24.89 16.98
N ILE A 93 35.86 25.98 16.35
CA ILE A 93 34.96 26.98 15.76
C ILE A 93 34.69 26.77 14.26
N TYR A 94 35.40 25.86 13.59
CA TYR A 94 35.40 25.80 12.12
C TYR A 94 34.01 25.62 11.52
N HIS A 95 33.26 24.65 12.02
CA HIS A 95 31.92 24.30 11.54
C HIS A 95 30.81 25.16 12.15
N GLU A 96 31.17 26.18 12.94
CA GLU A 96 30.19 27.07 13.54
C GLU A 96 29.73 28.14 12.54
N PRO A 97 28.41 28.42 12.48
CA PRO A 97 27.88 29.45 11.60
C PRO A 97 28.51 30.81 11.91
N ASN A 98 28.87 31.55 10.86
CA ASN A 98 29.48 32.89 10.93
C ASN A 98 30.87 32.95 11.60
N ALA A 99 31.57 31.82 11.75
CA ALA A 99 32.96 31.83 12.22
C ALA A 99 33.85 32.70 11.30
N PRO A 100 34.74 33.55 11.82
CA PRO A 100 35.57 34.47 11.04
C PRO A 100 36.76 33.78 10.33
N LEU A 101 36.52 32.69 9.59
CA LEU A 101 37.56 31.79 9.06
C LEU A 101 38.56 32.50 8.13
N TYR A 102 38.07 33.10 7.04
CA TYR A 102 38.93 33.70 6.01
C TYR A 102 39.62 35.00 6.48
N VAL A 103 39.03 35.69 7.45
CA VAL A 103 39.60 36.94 7.99
C VAL A 103 40.95 36.67 8.67
N TRP A 104 41.11 35.50 9.30
CA TRP A 104 42.40 35.07 9.86
C TRP A 104 43.50 35.03 8.81
N LEU A 105 43.24 34.47 7.63
CA LEU A 105 44.23 34.42 6.55
C LEU A 105 44.68 35.81 6.10
N HIS A 106 43.74 36.73 5.89
CA HIS A 106 44.04 38.09 5.47
C HIS A 106 44.91 38.84 6.50
N ILE A 107 44.58 38.69 7.78
CA ILE A 107 45.33 39.27 8.88
C ILE A 107 46.74 38.68 8.96
N LEU A 108 46.86 37.36 8.91
CA LEU A 108 48.13 36.67 9.05
C LEU A 108 49.05 36.96 7.86
N ALA A 109 48.50 37.01 6.64
CA ALA A 109 49.23 37.40 5.43
C ALA A 109 49.75 38.84 5.54
N ALA A 110 48.92 39.78 5.99
CA ALA A 110 49.34 41.17 6.19
C ALA A 110 50.45 41.29 7.24
N ILE A 111 50.34 40.56 8.37
CA ILE A 111 51.37 40.55 9.42
C ILE A 111 52.68 39.93 8.92
N ALA A 112 52.61 38.82 8.19
CA ALA A 112 53.78 38.18 7.60
C ALA A 112 54.51 39.11 6.62
N LEU A 113 53.76 39.76 5.73
CA LEU A 113 54.31 40.70 4.73
C LEU A 113 54.96 41.92 5.40
N LEU A 114 54.33 42.47 6.44
CA LEU A 114 54.87 43.61 7.20
C LEU A 114 56.18 43.31 7.94
N ARG A 115 56.53 42.03 8.18
CA ARG A 115 57.82 41.66 8.78
C ARG A 115 58.98 41.69 7.78
N VAL A 116 58.69 41.60 6.48
CA VAL A 116 59.69 41.51 5.42
C VAL A 116 59.81 42.83 4.64
N LEU A 117 58.73 43.63 4.58
CA LEU A 117 58.71 44.87 3.79
C LEU A 117 59.58 46.00 4.38
N PRO A 118 60.42 46.66 3.55
CA PRO A 118 61.14 47.87 3.95
C PRO A 118 60.20 49.08 4.13
N SER A 119 60.68 50.15 4.76
CA SER A 119 59.92 51.40 4.94
C SER A 119 59.64 52.08 3.59
N GLY A 120 58.37 52.26 3.24
CA GLY A 120 57.92 52.90 2.00
C GLY A 120 56.39 52.96 1.89
N TRP A 121 55.88 53.52 0.79
CA TRP A 121 54.44 53.68 0.55
C TRP A 121 53.69 52.34 0.56
N PHE A 122 54.30 51.28 0.02
CA PHE A 122 53.72 49.92 -0.01
C PHE A 122 53.54 49.34 1.40
N ARG A 123 54.47 49.61 2.33
CA ARG A 123 54.31 49.24 3.76
C ARG A 123 53.17 50.01 4.42
N GLY A 124 52.91 51.25 4.01
CA GLY A 124 51.75 52.04 4.42
C GLY A 124 50.42 51.43 3.94
N LEU A 125 50.36 51.01 2.66
CA LEU A 125 49.19 50.35 2.08
C LEU A 125 48.89 49.02 2.78
N VAL A 126 49.90 48.17 3.00
CA VAL A 126 49.73 46.89 3.72
C VAL A 126 49.33 47.14 5.18
N GLU A 127 49.77 48.24 5.79
CA GLU A 127 49.33 48.60 7.13
C GLU A 127 47.88 49.07 7.19
N PHE A 128 47.43 49.86 6.21
CA PHE A 128 46.02 50.20 6.07
C PHE A 128 45.16 48.95 5.88
N TYR A 129 45.59 48.05 4.99
CA TYR A 129 44.94 46.76 4.77
C TYR A 129 44.87 45.91 6.04
N ARG A 130 45.95 45.84 6.83
CA ARG A 130 45.95 45.15 8.14
C ARG A 130 44.91 45.75 9.10
N ARG A 131 44.81 47.09 9.16
CA ARG A 131 43.81 47.77 10.01
C ARG A 131 42.39 47.48 9.55
N LEU A 132 42.15 47.46 8.23
CA LEU A 132 40.86 47.08 7.66
C LEU A 132 40.51 45.62 7.97
N ALA A 133 41.46 44.69 7.82
CA ALA A 133 41.27 43.29 8.15
C ALA A 133 41.02 43.07 9.65
N LEU A 134 41.70 43.82 10.53
CA LEU A 134 41.45 43.81 11.98
C LEU A 134 40.07 44.38 12.34
N LEU A 135 39.63 45.44 11.66
CA LEU A 135 38.27 45.96 11.82
C LEU A 135 37.24 44.92 11.38
N GLY A 136 37.50 44.23 10.27
CA GLY A 136 36.69 43.10 9.80
C GLY A 136 36.61 41.98 10.84
N LEU A 137 37.73 41.60 11.47
CA LEU A 137 37.75 40.60 12.55
C LEU A 137 36.97 41.07 13.78
N LEU A 138 37.05 42.36 14.13
CA LEU A 138 36.30 42.90 15.26
C LEU A 138 34.79 42.85 15.01
N ILE A 139 34.34 43.21 13.80
CA ILE A 139 32.92 43.19 13.44
C ILE A 139 32.41 41.74 13.34
N ILE A 140 33.06 40.91 12.51
CA ILE A 140 32.62 39.52 12.26
C ILE A 140 32.81 38.66 13.52
N GLY A 141 33.97 38.77 14.17
CA GLY A 141 34.27 38.07 15.41
C GLY A 141 33.39 38.53 16.59
N GLY A 142 33.01 39.81 16.62
CA GLY A 142 32.07 40.34 17.61
C GLY A 142 30.66 39.77 17.42
N LEU A 143 30.15 39.75 16.18
CA LEU A 143 28.86 39.12 15.84
C LEU A 143 28.87 37.63 16.18
N PHE A 144 29.95 36.93 15.81
CA PHE A 144 30.15 35.53 16.16
C PHE A 144 30.19 35.29 17.67
N ALA A 145 30.88 36.15 18.43
CA ALA A 145 30.96 36.04 19.89
C ALA A 145 29.59 36.18 20.57
N VAL A 146 28.77 37.15 20.12
CA VAL A 146 27.40 37.33 20.62
C VAL A 146 26.55 36.10 20.28
N GLN A 147 26.66 35.58 19.05
CA GLN A 147 25.94 34.39 18.63
C GLN A 147 26.34 33.16 19.46
N GLN A 148 27.63 32.96 19.71
CA GLN A 148 28.11 31.83 20.50
C GLN A 148 27.71 31.93 21.97
N ALA A 149 27.85 33.10 22.59
CA ALA A 149 27.41 33.32 23.96
C ALA A 149 25.89 33.11 24.10
N ARG A 150 25.09 33.61 23.14
CA ARG A 150 23.64 33.43 23.13
C ARG A 150 23.26 31.97 22.97
N SER A 151 23.88 31.24 22.04
CA SER A 151 23.56 29.84 21.77
C SER A 151 24.00 28.93 22.93
N ALA A 152 25.13 29.24 23.58
CA ALA A 152 25.56 28.52 24.78
C ALA A 152 24.60 28.73 25.97
N LEU A 153 24.23 29.98 26.27
CA LEU A 153 23.34 30.29 27.40
C LEU A 153 21.90 29.85 27.15
N TYR A 154 21.40 30.10 25.93
CA TYR A 154 20.02 29.87 25.52
C TYR A 154 19.98 28.99 24.26
N PRO A 155 20.25 27.68 24.37
CA PRO A 155 20.24 26.77 23.22
C PRO A 155 18.89 26.73 22.50
N GLN A 156 17.79 27.04 23.19
CA GLN A 156 16.47 27.19 22.58
C GLN A 156 16.37 28.31 21.53
N LEU A 157 17.37 29.21 21.47
CA LEU A 157 17.49 30.29 20.50
C LEU A 157 18.43 29.95 19.33
N GLU A 158 18.91 28.71 19.24
CA GLU A 158 19.69 28.27 18.09
C GLU A 158 18.96 28.63 16.78
N PRO A 159 19.66 29.18 15.77
CA PRO A 159 19.03 29.62 14.55
C PRO A 159 18.22 28.48 13.95
N PHE A 160 16.91 28.68 13.83
CA PHE A 160 16.04 27.81 13.06
C PHE A 160 16.48 27.95 11.60
N THR A 161 17.26 27.00 11.10
CA THR A 161 17.56 26.93 9.67
C THR A 161 16.25 26.59 8.97
N PHE A 162 15.54 27.62 8.50
CA PHE A 162 14.55 27.47 7.46
C PHE A 162 15.30 26.93 6.24
N GLY A 163 15.37 25.61 6.11
CA GLY A 163 16.03 24.96 4.99
C GLY A 163 15.41 25.49 3.69
N GLY A 164 16.25 26.05 2.82
CA GLY A 164 15.88 26.34 1.44
C GLY A 164 15.03 27.60 1.23
N LEU A 165 15.48 28.77 1.67
CA LEU A 165 15.30 29.97 0.85
C LEU A 165 16.61 30.22 0.10
N GLY A 166 16.80 29.46 -0.98
CA GLY A 166 17.43 30.06 -2.13
C GLY A 166 16.57 31.26 -2.50
N PHE A 167 17.13 32.46 -2.40
CA PHE A 167 16.56 33.61 -3.08
C PHE A 167 16.63 33.34 -4.59
N SER A 168 15.67 32.58 -5.11
CA SER A 168 15.20 32.79 -6.47
C SER A 168 14.46 34.12 -6.44
N PRO A 169 14.89 35.15 -7.18
CA PRO A 169 14.05 36.31 -7.41
C PRO A 169 12.92 35.83 -8.33
N ILE A 170 11.86 35.26 -7.74
CA ILE A 170 10.62 34.99 -8.48
C ILE A 170 10.04 36.35 -8.82
N GLY A 171 9.71 36.49 -10.11
CA GLY A 171 9.15 37.68 -10.71
C GLY A 171 8.08 38.34 -9.86
N ALA A 172 8.38 39.56 -9.44
CA ALA A 172 7.37 40.58 -9.29
C ALA A 172 6.76 40.82 -10.67
N ASN A 173 5.67 40.11 -10.99
CA ASN A 173 4.57 40.47 -11.89
C ASN A 173 3.80 39.20 -12.30
N ALA A 174 3.02 38.65 -11.38
CA ALA A 174 1.82 37.91 -11.75
C ALA A 174 0.63 38.74 -11.22
N PRO A 175 -0.22 39.32 -12.08
CA PRO A 175 -1.43 39.98 -11.60
C PRO A 175 -2.36 38.94 -10.97
N PRO A 176 -3.18 39.32 -9.96
CA PRO A 176 -4.17 38.43 -9.38
C PRO A 176 -5.13 37.94 -10.47
N PRO A 177 -5.63 36.69 -10.40
CA PRO A 177 -6.63 36.22 -11.34
C PRO A 177 -7.85 37.14 -11.25
N ALA A 178 -8.24 37.71 -12.38
CA ALA A 178 -9.45 38.50 -12.49
C ALA A 178 -10.65 37.63 -12.09
N ALA A 179 -11.45 38.12 -11.15
CA ALA A 179 -12.72 37.51 -10.80
C ALA A 179 -13.59 37.43 -12.06
N ALA A 180 -13.85 36.21 -12.53
CA ALA A 180 -14.87 35.98 -13.55
C ALA A 180 -16.24 36.34 -12.96
N PRO A 181 -17.10 37.07 -13.70
CA PRO A 181 -18.45 37.34 -13.25
C PRO A 181 -19.23 36.02 -13.17
N MET A 182 -19.73 35.70 -11.97
CA MET A 182 -20.70 34.62 -11.77
C MET A 182 -21.98 34.96 -12.54
N SER A 183 -22.35 34.12 -13.50
CA SER A 183 -23.68 34.13 -14.10
C SER A 183 -24.71 33.57 -13.10
N PRO A 184 -25.98 34.02 -13.15
CA PRO A 184 -27.03 33.51 -12.28
C PRO A 184 -27.54 32.17 -12.85
N ALA A 185 -26.89 31.08 -12.45
CA ALA A 185 -27.37 29.71 -12.69
C ALA A 185 -27.50 28.95 -11.36
N LEU A 186 -28.12 29.61 -10.38
CA LEU A 186 -28.22 29.16 -8.98
C LEU A 186 -29.67 28.79 -8.61
N GLU A 187 -30.38 28.13 -9.51
CA GLU A 187 -31.76 27.68 -9.25
C GLU A 187 -32.09 26.23 -9.63
N GLU A 188 -31.14 25.42 -10.13
CA GLU A 188 -31.37 23.98 -10.42
C GLU A 188 -30.40 23.01 -9.71
N ALA A 189 -29.77 23.46 -8.61
CA ALA A 189 -28.84 22.66 -7.83
C ALA A 189 -29.40 21.55 -6.89
N PRO A 190 -30.70 21.44 -6.54
CA PRO A 190 -31.12 20.41 -5.58
C PRO A 190 -31.10 18.98 -6.14
N ASN A 191 -31.39 18.78 -7.43
CA ASN A 191 -31.69 17.44 -7.96
C ASN A 191 -30.47 16.64 -8.45
N ILE A 192 -29.33 17.28 -8.67
CA ILE A 192 -28.09 16.60 -9.12
C ILE A 192 -27.31 16.04 -7.92
N TYR A 193 -27.36 16.74 -6.76
CA TYR A 193 -26.72 16.29 -5.53
C TYR A 193 -27.36 15.00 -4.97
N ASP A 194 -28.69 14.87 -5.01
CA ASP A 194 -29.40 13.68 -4.48
C ASP A 194 -29.21 12.43 -5.38
N ARG A 195 -29.08 12.63 -6.70
CA ARG A 195 -28.86 11.53 -7.64
C ARG A 195 -27.42 11.00 -7.59
N ALA A 196 -26.44 11.88 -7.38
CA ALA A 196 -25.05 11.49 -7.10
C ALA A 196 -24.92 10.75 -5.76
N GLN A 197 -25.64 11.17 -4.71
CA GLN A 197 -25.62 10.49 -3.42
C GLN A 197 -26.24 9.08 -3.43
N SER A 198 -27.27 8.83 -4.25
CA SER A 198 -27.90 7.50 -4.33
C SER A 198 -27.03 6.47 -5.07
N LEU A 199 -26.29 6.87 -6.10
CA LEU A 199 -25.28 6.03 -6.77
C LEU A 199 -24.07 5.75 -5.86
N VAL A 200 -23.62 6.74 -5.08
CA VAL A 200 -22.56 6.58 -4.08
C VAL A 200 -23.01 5.72 -2.90
N LYS A 201 -24.27 5.80 -2.46
CA LYS A 201 -24.83 4.92 -1.42
C LYS A 201 -24.91 3.45 -1.85
N GLY A 202 -25.21 3.18 -3.13
CA GLY A 202 -25.22 1.82 -3.68
C GLY A 202 -23.84 1.17 -3.67
N GLN A 203 -22.81 1.89 -4.12
CA GLN A 203 -21.41 1.42 -4.05
C GLN A 203 -20.86 1.36 -2.61
N GLN A 204 -21.28 2.28 -1.71
CA GLN A 204 -20.90 2.21 -0.30
C GLN A 204 -21.56 1.04 0.45
N LEU A 205 -22.73 0.55 0.04
CA LEU A 205 -23.36 -0.59 0.71
C LEU A 205 -22.58 -1.90 0.45
N GLN A 206 -22.06 -2.09 -0.76
CA GLN A 206 -21.19 -3.24 -1.10
C GLN A 206 -19.83 -3.17 -0.40
N ASN A 207 -19.25 -1.97 -0.23
CA ASN A 207 -17.99 -1.79 0.51
C ASN A 207 -18.14 -1.77 2.04
N LYS A 208 -19.37 -1.64 2.58
CA LYS A 208 -19.62 -1.64 4.03
C LYS A 208 -19.79 -3.03 4.65
N LEU A 209 -20.09 -4.08 3.87
CA LEU A 209 -20.14 -5.44 4.41
C LEU A 209 -18.77 -5.92 4.94
N PRO A 210 -17.65 -5.74 4.21
CA PRO A 210 -16.31 -6.03 4.74
C PRO A 210 -15.97 -5.16 5.96
N GLN A 211 -16.38 -3.89 5.93
CA GLN A 211 -16.06 -2.89 6.95
C GLN A 211 -16.81 -3.13 8.28
N ARG A 212 -18.07 -3.58 8.24
CA ARG A 212 -18.84 -3.96 9.44
C ARG A 212 -18.34 -5.23 10.09
N LEU A 213 -17.92 -6.23 9.31
CA LEU A 213 -17.30 -7.45 9.83
C LEU A 213 -15.93 -7.14 10.44
N GLN A 214 -15.10 -6.31 9.79
CA GLN A 214 -13.88 -5.79 10.40
C GLN A 214 -14.16 -5.00 11.68
N GLN A 215 -15.22 -4.17 11.74
CA GLN A 215 -15.60 -3.41 12.93
C GLN A 215 -16.07 -4.28 14.10
N GLN A 216 -16.81 -5.37 13.87
CA GLN A 216 -17.25 -6.28 14.93
C GLN A 216 -16.08 -7.02 15.60
N TYR A 217 -15.00 -7.31 14.85
CA TYR A 217 -13.79 -7.94 15.40
C TYR A 217 -12.68 -6.94 15.78
N ALA A 218 -12.83 -5.65 15.44
CA ALA A 218 -11.94 -4.55 15.81
C ALA A 218 -12.20 -3.94 17.20
N ALA A 219 -13.26 -4.34 17.90
CA ALA A 219 -13.61 -3.77 19.21
C ALA A 219 -12.45 -3.83 20.24
N ASN A 220 -11.56 -4.83 20.14
CA ASN A 220 -10.35 -4.96 20.98
C ASN A 220 -9.03 -4.60 20.27
N ILE A 221 -9.05 -4.22 18.99
CA ILE A 221 -7.85 -3.81 18.27
C ILE A 221 -7.49 -2.37 18.67
N LYS A 222 -6.45 -2.22 19.48
CA LYS A 222 -5.86 -0.92 19.83
C LYS A 222 -4.97 -0.49 18.66
N VAL A 223 -5.45 0.44 17.83
CA VAL A 223 -4.60 1.06 16.82
C VAL A 223 -3.63 1.98 17.54
N GLN A 224 -2.34 1.77 17.35
CA GLN A 224 -1.32 2.60 17.99
C GLN A 224 -1.23 3.93 17.27
N THR A 225 -1.09 5.02 18.02
CA THR A 225 -0.90 6.37 17.46
C THR A 225 0.56 6.68 17.14
N GLY A 226 1.48 5.78 17.51
CA GLY A 226 2.93 5.92 17.32
C GLY A 226 3.57 6.95 18.26
N PRO A 227 4.90 7.13 18.24
CA PRO A 227 5.55 8.21 18.97
C PRO A 227 5.19 9.57 18.35
N GLY A 228 5.16 10.63 19.18
CA GLY A 228 5.00 11.99 18.69
C GLY A 228 6.25 12.43 17.94
N VAL A 229 6.12 12.68 16.64
CA VAL A 229 7.23 13.17 15.82
C VAL A 229 7.34 14.68 16.01
N PRO A 230 8.50 15.19 16.40
CA PRO A 230 8.65 16.62 16.61
C PRO A 230 8.45 17.40 15.31
N VAL A 231 7.61 18.44 15.38
CA VAL A 231 7.39 19.40 14.28
C VAL A 231 8.40 20.56 14.26
N TRP A 232 9.27 20.65 15.28
CA TRP A 232 10.32 21.64 15.34
C TRP A 232 11.48 21.26 14.39
N ASN A 233 12.18 22.27 13.87
CA ASN A 233 13.33 22.09 12.98
C ASN A 233 14.57 22.79 13.57
N TRP A 234 15.09 22.27 14.68
CA TRP A 234 16.41 22.66 15.21
C TRP A 234 17.50 21.90 14.43
N GLN A 235 18.46 21.31 15.14
CA GLN A 235 19.50 20.49 14.52
C GLN A 235 18.88 19.20 13.98
N ARG A 236 19.13 18.91 12.71
CA ARG A 236 18.77 17.66 12.06
C ARG A 236 20.01 17.05 11.42
N ALA A 237 20.18 15.74 11.57
CA ALA A 237 21.22 14.99 10.89
C ALA A 237 20.58 13.94 10.00
N THR A 238 21.01 13.85 8.74
CA THR A 238 20.56 12.83 7.79
C THR A 238 21.58 11.71 7.73
N LEU A 239 21.11 10.49 7.94
CA LEU A 239 21.90 9.25 7.91
C LEU A 239 21.46 8.45 6.69
N ARG A 240 22.40 8.07 5.84
CA ARG A 240 22.10 7.32 4.61
C ARG A 240 22.97 6.09 4.48
N TRP A 241 22.33 4.98 4.13
CA TRP A 241 22.98 3.72 3.76
C TRP A 241 22.81 3.52 2.25
N SER A 242 23.94 3.41 1.55
CA SER A 242 24.06 3.33 0.10
C SER A 242 24.30 1.89 -0.32
N GLY A 243 23.35 1.00 -0.02
CA GLY A 243 23.43 -0.41 -0.40
C GLY A 243 22.57 -1.31 0.48
N PRO A 244 22.54 -2.62 0.20
CA PRO A 244 21.86 -3.60 1.04
C PRO A 244 22.39 -3.56 2.47
N VAL A 245 21.50 -3.35 3.44
CA VAL A 245 21.85 -3.27 4.87
C VAL A 245 21.50 -4.59 5.53
N ALA A 246 22.45 -5.19 6.23
CA ALA A 246 22.23 -6.44 6.95
C ALA A 246 21.17 -6.26 8.05
N VAL A 247 20.43 -7.32 8.36
CA VAL A 247 19.35 -7.28 9.38
C VAL A 247 19.92 -7.04 10.78
N ASP A 248 21.17 -7.44 11.01
CA ASP A 248 21.91 -7.29 12.27
C ASP A 248 22.81 -6.04 12.32
N GLU A 249 22.76 -5.18 11.29
CA GLU A 249 23.53 -3.93 11.24
C GLU A 249 23.20 -3.04 12.45
N ARG A 250 24.24 -2.46 13.05
CA ARG A 250 24.12 -1.60 14.24
C ARG A 250 24.35 -0.14 13.88
N LEU A 251 23.57 0.73 14.51
CA LEU A 251 23.72 2.17 14.50
C LEU A 251 24.24 2.61 15.87
N ARG A 252 25.39 3.28 15.91
CA ARG A 252 25.88 3.94 17.13
C ARG A 252 25.93 5.44 16.93
N LEU A 253 25.36 6.18 17.86
CA LEU A 253 25.31 7.64 17.81
C LEU A 253 26.14 8.24 18.94
N TRP A 254 27.11 9.08 18.60
CA TRP A 254 27.89 9.86 19.55
C TRP A 254 27.28 11.24 19.63
N LEU A 255 26.53 11.51 20.71
CA LEU A 255 25.83 12.77 20.91
C LEU A 255 26.52 13.61 21.98
N LEU A 256 26.72 14.89 21.69
CA LEU A 256 27.07 15.90 22.69
C LEU A 256 25.79 16.36 23.39
N PRO A 257 25.71 16.19 24.72
CA PRO A 257 24.63 16.76 25.51
C PRO A 257 24.77 18.31 25.59
N PRO A 258 23.73 19.04 26.05
CA PRO A 258 23.74 20.50 26.07
C PRO A 258 24.92 21.13 26.81
N TRP A 259 25.39 20.51 27.90
CA TRP A 259 26.57 21.00 28.62
C TRP A 259 27.87 20.82 27.83
N GLY A 260 28.00 19.74 27.05
CA GLY A 260 29.15 19.47 26.20
C GLY A 260 29.21 20.46 25.04
N THR A 261 28.07 20.69 24.39
CA THR A 261 27.93 21.73 23.36
C THR A 261 28.30 23.11 23.90
N ARG A 262 27.83 23.46 25.09
CA ARG A 262 28.21 24.72 25.78
C ARG A 262 29.71 24.84 26.01
N ALA A 263 30.35 23.78 26.51
CA ALA A 263 31.79 23.76 26.75
C ALA A 263 32.58 23.95 25.44
N LEU A 264 32.14 23.31 24.35
CA LEU A 264 32.74 23.46 23.03
C LEU A 264 32.61 24.89 22.52
N MET A 265 31.40 25.47 22.56
CA MET A 265 31.14 26.85 22.10
C MET A 265 31.96 27.88 22.88
N LEU A 266 31.95 27.81 24.21
CA LEU A 266 32.66 28.76 25.08
C LEU A 266 34.19 28.56 25.01
N GLY A 267 34.65 27.32 24.92
CA GLY A 267 36.06 26.99 24.73
C GLY A 267 36.59 27.53 23.40
N GLY A 268 35.86 27.30 22.30
CA GLY A 268 36.18 27.84 20.98
C GLY A 268 36.20 29.37 20.97
N LEU A 269 35.21 30.00 21.61
CA LEU A 269 35.16 31.46 21.75
C LEU A 269 36.35 32.02 22.54
N LEU A 270 36.72 31.39 23.66
CA LEU A 270 37.85 31.81 24.48
C LEU A 270 39.17 31.73 23.69
N LEU A 271 39.38 30.65 22.93
CA LEU A 271 40.57 30.48 22.09
C LEU A 271 40.59 31.51 20.94
N MET A 272 39.44 31.79 20.32
CA MET A 272 39.31 32.83 19.30
C MET A 272 39.66 34.22 19.86
N LEU A 273 39.16 34.56 21.06
CA LEU A 273 39.49 35.83 21.72
C LEU A 273 40.97 35.91 22.07
N ALA A 274 41.59 34.82 22.51
CA ALA A 274 43.03 34.76 22.76
C ALA A 274 43.85 35.00 21.48
N MET A 275 43.46 34.37 20.37
CA MET A 275 44.08 34.59 19.05
C MET A 275 43.90 36.05 18.59
N ALA A 276 42.71 36.61 18.75
CA ALA A 276 42.42 37.99 18.35
C ALA A 276 43.27 38.97 19.17
N ALA A 277 43.29 38.82 20.50
CA ALA A 277 44.10 39.63 21.39
C ALA A 277 45.58 39.61 20.97
N ARG A 278 46.11 38.43 20.60
CA ARG A 278 47.51 38.30 20.17
C ARG A 278 47.83 39.13 18.93
N VAL A 279 46.95 39.10 17.94
CA VAL A 279 47.05 39.83 16.67
C VAL A 279 46.89 41.34 16.90
N PHE A 280 45.96 41.78 17.75
CA PHE A 280 45.81 43.19 18.11
C PHE A 280 47.04 43.72 18.87
N MET A 281 47.65 42.91 19.73
CA MET A 281 48.85 43.29 20.50
C MET A 281 50.13 43.36 19.67
N THR A 282 50.19 42.78 18.46
CA THR A 282 51.41 42.78 17.64
C THR A 282 51.91 44.12 17.11
N ARG A 283 51.33 45.26 17.54
CA ARG A 283 51.76 46.58 17.07
C ARG A 283 51.67 47.74 18.07
N ARG A 284 52.12 47.53 19.32
CA ARG A 284 52.32 48.60 20.31
C ARG A 284 53.80 48.89 20.62
N ARG A 285 54.64 49.06 19.59
CA ARG A 285 55.92 49.79 19.72
C ARG A 285 55.95 50.89 18.68
N SER A 286 55.54 52.09 19.09
CA SER A 286 55.83 53.32 18.35
C SER A 286 57.33 53.64 18.51
N PRO A 287 58.03 54.12 17.46
CA PRO A 287 59.33 54.75 17.66
C PRO A 287 59.17 56.06 18.46
N PRO A 288 60.19 56.50 19.21
CA PRO A 288 60.12 57.79 19.90
C PRO A 288 60.10 58.92 18.88
N SER A 289 59.21 59.88 19.10
CA SER A 289 59.12 61.12 18.33
C SER A 289 60.23 62.07 18.79
N GLU A 290 61.27 62.26 17.97
CA GLU A 290 62.15 63.43 18.08
C GLU A 290 61.44 64.64 17.50
N ALA A 291 61.29 65.65 18.36
CA ALA A 291 60.85 66.98 18.01
C ALA A 291 62.04 67.82 17.51
N THR A 292 61.68 68.91 16.83
CA THR A 292 62.41 70.19 16.59
C THR A 292 63.07 70.48 15.24
N ALA A 293 62.65 71.67 14.75
CA ALA A 293 63.37 72.69 13.97
C ALA A 293 62.82 72.92 12.54
N ARG A 294 62.00 73.98 12.35
CA ARG A 294 62.32 75.30 11.74
C ARG A 294 62.46 75.23 10.20
N SER A 295 62.03 76.17 9.36
CA SER A 295 61.25 77.41 9.40
C SER A 295 61.22 77.93 7.94
N ASN A 296 60.23 78.76 7.62
CA ASN A 296 60.23 79.84 6.60
C ASN A 296 59.26 79.68 5.42
N ALA A 297 58.63 80.82 5.13
CA ALA A 297 57.48 81.08 4.27
C ALA A 297 57.92 81.90 3.00
N PRO A 298 57.01 82.49 2.18
CA PRO A 298 56.92 82.38 0.70
C PRO A 298 57.27 83.73 -0.02
N PRO A 299 56.88 84.07 -1.29
CA PRO A 299 55.47 84.37 -1.70
C PRO A 299 55.10 84.22 -3.23
N ALA A 300 53.85 84.63 -3.56
CA ALA A 300 53.30 85.20 -4.84
C ALA A 300 53.00 84.25 -6.04
N GLU A 301 51.97 84.38 -6.89
CA GLU A 301 50.85 85.34 -7.19
C GLU A 301 49.92 84.67 -8.25
N GLU A 302 48.57 84.76 -8.15
CA GLU A 302 47.57 85.38 -9.09
C GLU A 302 47.32 84.63 -10.44
N GLU A 303 46.13 84.49 -11.07
CA GLU A 303 44.78 85.12 -11.10
C GLU A 303 43.83 84.09 -11.83
N GLU A 304 42.57 83.84 -11.40
CA GLU A 304 41.29 84.47 -11.87
C GLU A 304 40.81 83.92 -13.27
N VAL A 305 39.57 83.51 -13.58
CA VAL A 305 38.28 84.24 -13.61
C VAL A 305 37.11 83.28 -13.98
N ALA A 306 35.91 83.59 -13.44
CA ALA A 306 34.53 83.38 -13.92
C ALA A 306 33.74 82.03 -13.78
N SER A 307 32.76 82.11 -12.88
CA SER A 307 31.46 81.41 -12.81
C SER A 307 30.36 82.20 -13.58
N PRO A 308 29.02 82.00 -13.43
CA PRO A 308 28.17 80.85 -13.04
C PRO A 308 26.87 80.71 -13.90
N SER A 309 25.91 79.91 -13.41
CA SER A 309 24.42 79.93 -13.61
C SER A 309 23.88 79.26 -14.88
N ASP A 310 22.75 78.56 -14.92
CA ASP A 310 21.72 78.15 -13.95
C ASP A 310 20.82 77.09 -14.64
N ALA A 311 20.15 76.25 -13.84
CA ALA A 311 18.78 75.73 -14.04
C ALA A 311 18.46 74.85 -15.28
N ASP A 312 17.48 73.96 -15.34
CA ASP A 312 16.69 73.14 -14.42
C ASP A 312 15.83 72.23 -15.35
N ALA A 313 15.30 71.12 -14.81
CA ALA A 313 14.08 70.41 -15.23
C ALA A 313 13.91 69.72 -16.62
N SER A 314 13.84 68.38 -16.53
CA SER A 314 12.74 67.50 -16.99
C SER A 314 12.57 67.01 -18.45
N ARG A 315 11.98 65.79 -18.52
CA ARG A 315 11.23 65.09 -19.61
C ARG A 315 11.95 64.08 -20.54
N GLN A 316 11.64 62.81 -20.26
CA GLN A 316 10.76 61.90 -21.04
C GLN A 316 11.10 61.50 -22.50
N GLU A 317 11.04 60.17 -22.72
CA GLU A 317 10.90 59.42 -23.99
C GLU A 317 12.09 59.49 -24.98
N GLY A 318 12.46 58.46 -25.73
CA GLY A 318 11.91 57.13 -25.93
C GLY A 318 12.76 56.39 -26.98
N ASN A 319 12.63 55.06 -26.99
CA ASN A 319 12.83 54.09 -28.06
C ASN A 319 14.10 54.06 -28.93
N GLY A 320 14.65 52.85 -29.06
CA GLY A 320 15.12 52.37 -30.36
C GLY A 320 16.01 51.13 -30.34
N ALA A 321 15.43 50.00 -30.78
CA ALA A 321 15.97 49.02 -31.76
C ALA A 321 15.64 47.56 -31.34
N VAL A 322 14.65 46.87 -31.92
CA VAL A 322 14.49 46.29 -33.29
C VAL A 322 14.95 44.82 -33.37
N ALA A 323 14.03 43.98 -33.88
CA ALA A 323 14.18 42.81 -34.77
C ALA A 323 13.36 41.60 -34.28
N VAL A 324 12.13 41.40 -34.78
CA VAL A 324 11.77 40.55 -35.94
C VAL A 324 12.11 39.08 -35.74
N PHE A 325 11.11 38.21 -35.59
CA PHE A 325 10.83 37.13 -36.54
C PHE A 325 9.50 36.40 -36.25
N LEU A 326 8.87 35.97 -37.35
CA LEU A 326 7.93 34.84 -37.46
C LEU A 326 6.42 35.09 -37.27
N ALA A 327 5.86 35.86 -38.21
CA ALA A 327 4.52 35.61 -38.73
C ALA A 327 4.62 34.59 -39.88
N LEU A 328 4.26 33.33 -39.61
CA LEU A 328 3.90 32.32 -40.61
C LEU A 328 3.41 31.09 -39.84
N PHE A 329 2.09 30.96 -39.70
CA PHE A 329 1.31 29.71 -39.57
C PHE A 329 -0.11 30.08 -39.09
N ILE A 330 -0.79 30.93 -39.86
CA ILE A 330 -2.26 31.02 -39.87
C ILE A 330 -2.67 30.62 -41.27
N GLY A 331 -3.19 29.41 -41.41
CA GLY A 331 -3.67 28.92 -42.69
C GLY A 331 -3.84 27.41 -42.72
N GLY A 332 -5.06 26.95 -42.42
CA GLY A 332 -5.59 25.72 -42.99
C GLY A 332 -6.01 24.64 -42.00
N GLY A 333 -7.33 24.46 -41.92
CA GLY A 333 -7.92 23.15 -41.64
C GLY A 333 -8.63 23.03 -40.31
N LEU A 334 -9.96 23.15 -40.34
CA LEU A 334 -10.92 22.07 -40.04
C LEU A 334 -12.27 22.65 -39.61
N CYS A 335 -13.14 22.86 -40.60
CA CYS A 335 -14.59 22.81 -40.41
C CYS A 335 -14.99 21.33 -40.29
N PHE A 336 -15.42 20.85 -39.12
CA PHE A 336 -16.39 19.75 -38.96
C PHE A 336 -16.91 19.76 -37.51
N ALA A 337 -18.11 20.28 -37.29
CA ALA A 337 -18.86 20.10 -36.05
C ALA A 337 -19.83 18.92 -36.22
N PRO A 338 -19.85 17.94 -35.30
CA PRO A 338 -20.83 16.86 -35.34
C PRO A 338 -22.21 17.35 -34.88
N ALA A 339 -23.25 16.89 -35.56
CA ALA A 339 -24.64 17.12 -35.16
C ALA A 339 -25.01 16.30 -33.91
N PRO A 340 -25.91 16.80 -33.05
CA PRO A 340 -26.43 16.02 -31.93
C PRO A 340 -27.30 14.87 -32.45
N ALA A 341 -26.90 13.64 -32.15
CA ALA A 341 -27.72 12.45 -32.34
C ALA A 341 -28.85 12.43 -31.30
N GLN A 342 -30.09 12.49 -31.78
CA GLN A 342 -31.31 12.33 -30.99
C GLN A 342 -31.66 10.84 -30.92
N ALA A 343 -31.92 10.33 -29.72
CA ALA A 343 -32.39 8.97 -29.50
C ALA A 343 -33.84 8.84 -30.00
N GLN A 344 -34.03 8.04 -31.04
CA GLN A 344 -35.33 7.79 -31.67
C GLN A 344 -35.99 6.59 -30.99
N PHE A 345 -37.23 6.77 -30.51
CA PHE A 345 -38.07 5.67 -30.07
C PHE A 345 -38.39 4.73 -31.25
N PRO A 346 -38.50 3.41 -31.04
CA PRO A 346 -38.74 2.45 -32.11
C PRO A 346 -40.06 2.73 -32.83
N SER A 347 -40.05 2.54 -34.14
CA SER A 347 -41.19 2.89 -34.99
C SER A 347 -42.40 1.98 -34.72
N PRO A 348 -43.62 2.46 -35.01
CA PRO A 348 -44.84 1.68 -34.82
C PRO A 348 -44.83 0.36 -35.60
N GLU A 349 -44.13 0.29 -36.74
CA GLU A 349 -44.00 -0.96 -37.51
C GLU A 349 -43.21 -2.03 -36.75
N LEU A 350 -42.13 -1.64 -36.06
CA LEU A 350 -41.32 -2.57 -35.25
C LEU A 350 -42.12 -3.12 -34.06
N LEU A 351 -42.99 -2.30 -33.47
CA LEU A 351 -43.90 -2.71 -32.39
C LEU A 351 -45.03 -3.63 -32.88
N GLN A 352 -45.38 -3.56 -34.16
CA GLN A 352 -46.35 -4.45 -34.79
C GLN A 352 -45.71 -5.81 -35.08
N GLU A 353 -44.50 -5.81 -35.64
CA GLU A 353 -43.71 -7.01 -35.92
C GLU A 353 -43.40 -7.81 -34.65
N LEU A 354 -43.02 -7.11 -33.56
CA LEU A 354 -42.80 -7.74 -32.26
C LEU A 354 -44.10 -8.30 -31.63
N ARG A 355 -45.25 -7.68 -31.90
CA ARG A 355 -46.55 -8.18 -31.42
C ARG A 355 -46.98 -9.42 -32.17
N ASP A 356 -46.85 -9.42 -33.49
CA ASP A 356 -47.19 -10.56 -34.33
C ASP A 356 -46.30 -11.77 -33.97
N HIS A 357 -45.00 -11.54 -33.74
CA HIS A 357 -44.06 -12.56 -33.29
C HIS A 357 -44.34 -13.09 -31.87
N LEU A 358 -44.90 -12.26 -30.98
CA LEU A 358 -45.28 -12.67 -29.60
C LEU A 358 -46.67 -13.34 -29.52
N THR A 359 -47.51 -13.19 -30.56
CA THR A 359 -48.86 -13.79 -30.62
C THR A 359 -48.94 -15.05 -31.47
N GLN A 360 -47.84 -15.47 -32.10
CA GLN A 360 -47.76 -16.72 -32.84
C GLN A 360 -47.90 -17.92 -31.87
N PRO A 361 -48.79 -18.89 -32.16
CA PRO A 361 -48.92 -20.08 -31.31
C PRO A 361 -47.61 -20.88 -31.32
N PRO A 362 -47.10 -21.32 -30.15
CA PRO A 362 -45.81 -21.99 -30.05
C PRO A 362 -45.83 -23.36 -30.75
N ASP A 363 -44.72 -23.69 -31.42
CA ASP A 363 -44.47 -25.04 -31.91
C ASP A 363 -44.51 -26.05 -30.76
N CYS A 364 -45.15 -27.19 -30.99
CA CYS A 364 -45.45 -28.24 -30.03
C CYS A 364 -44.18 -29.00 -29.57
N GLN A 365 -43.22 -28.33 -28.92
CA GLN A 365 -41.93 -28.90 -28.51
C GLN A 365 -42.03 -29.96 -27.40
N ARG A 366 -43.18 -30.08 -26.71
CA ARG A 366 -43.44 -31.07 -25.65
C ARG A 366 -44.88 -31.59 -25.69
N CYS A 367 -45.26 -32.22 -26.79
CA CYS A 367 -46.63 -32.70 -26.97
C CYS A 367 -46.79 -34.21 -26.82
N GLY A 368 -45.68 -34.91 -26.51
CA GLY A 368 -45.64 -36.26 -26.00
C GLY A 368 -44.89 -36.30 -24.66
N ASP A 369 -45.41 -37.03 -23.68
CA ASP A 369 -44.77 -37.21 -22.36
C ASP A 369 -44.79 -38.67 -21.90
N LEU A 370 -43.81 -39.08 -21.10
CA LEU A 370 -43.68 -40.41 -20.53
C LEU A 370 -44.18 -40.41 -19.07
N ALA A 371 -45.44 -40.79 -18.87
CA ALA A 371 -46.07 -40.75 -17.56
C ALA A 371 -45.53 -41.82 -16.59
N ALA A 372 -45.28 -43.04 -17.09
CA ALA A 372 -44.77 -44.14 -16.28
C ALA A 372 -43.92 -45.13 -17.08
N LEU A 373 -42.92 -45.70 -16.42
CA LEU A 373 -42.07 -46.77 -16.92
C LEU A 373 -42.02 -47.91 -15.90
N ALA A 374 -42.50 -49.10 -16.30
CA ALA A 374 -42.29 -50.34 -15.56
C ALA A 374 -41.32 -51.24 -16.32
N LEU A 375 -40.24 -51.65 -15.65
CA LEU A 375 -39.17 -52.46 -16.21
C LEU A 375 -39.03 -53.77 -15.45
N ASN A 376 -39.14 -54.88 -16.17
CA ASN A 376 -38.87 -56.21 -15.64
C ASN A 376 -37.67 -56.82 -16.39
N LEU A 377 -36.58 -57.10 -15.68
CA LEU A 377 -35.39 -57.74 -16.24
C LEU A 377 -35.07 -59.00 -15.44
N ARG A 378 -35.33 -60.17 -16.03
CA ARG A 378 -35.11 -61.49 -15.41
C ARG A 378 -34.56 -62.47 -16.42
N ASN A 379 -33.54 -63.25 -16.04
CA ASN A 379 -32.93 -64.29 -16.88
C ASN A 379 -32.51 -63.82 -18.30
N GLY A 380 -32.17 -62.54 -18.45
CA GLY A 380 -31.83 -61.95 -19.75
C GLY A 380 -33.01 -61.58 -20.63
N ASP A 381 -34.26 -61.80 -20.21
CA ASP A 381 -35.44 -61.24 -20.86
C ASP A 381 -35.79 -59.89 -20.23
N LEU A 382 -35.90 -58.87 -21.08
CA LEU A 382 -36.27 -57.50 -20.73
C LEU A 382 -37.68 -57.20 -21.23
N ARG A 383 -38.56 -56.77 -20.33
CA ARG A 383 -39.89 -56.23 -20.65
C ARG A 383 -40.00 -54.79 -20.15
N LEU A 384 -40.22 -53.86 -21.06
CA LEU A 384 -40.52 -52.46 -20.76
C LEU A 384 -42.00 -52.20 -21.04
N GLN A 385 -42.69 -51.58 -20.10
CA GLN A 385 -44.06 -51.12 -20.24
C GLN A 385 -44.08 -49.61 -19.99
N LEU A 386 -44.45 -48.86 -21.03
CA LEU A 386 -44.39 -47.40 -21.08
C LEU A 386 -45.83 -46.87 -21.18
N SER A 387 -46.18 -45.91 -20.33
CA SER A 387 -47.42 -45.16 -20.44
C SER A 387 -47.12 -43.80 -21.05
N LEU A 388 -47.47 -43.62 -22.32
CA LEU A 388 -47.22 -42.38 -23.07
C LEU A 388 -48.50 -41.55 -23.18
N GLN A 389 -48.36 -40.24 -23.18
CA GLN A 389 -49.47 -39.31 -23.37
C GLN A 389 -49.13 -38.37 -24.51
N ALA A 390 -50.08 -38.10 -25.41
CA ALA A 390 -49.92 -37.15 -26.49
C ALA A 390 -51.09 -36.17 -26.56
N GLN A 391 -50.82 -34.86 -26.59
CA GLN A 391 -51.87 -33.82 -26.69
C GLN A 391 -52.30 -33.55 -28.14
N THR A 392 -51.38 -33.76 -29.08
CA THR A 392 -51.61 -33.69 -30.52
C THR A 392 -50.92 -34.87 -31.19
N GLU A 393 -51.16 -35.07 -32.47
CA GLU A 393 -50.45 -36.07 -33.24
C GLU A 393 -48.94 -35.75 -33.26
N THR A 394 -48.12 -36.66 -32.73
CA THR A 394 -46.69 -36.40 -32.49
C THR A 394 -45.87 -37.68 -32.62
N ALA A 395 -44.54 -37.54 -32.61
CA ALA A 395 -43.60 -38.64 -32.56
C ALA A 395 -42.85 -38.61 -31.23
N THR A 396 -42.73 -39.76 -30.57
CA THR A 396 -42.00 -39.89 -29.29
C THR A 396 -40.83 -40.86 -29.42
N PRO A 397 -39.65 -40.53 -28.86
CA PRO A 397 -38.50 -41.43 -28.87
C PRO A 397 -38.69 -42.56 -27.86
N LEU A 398 -38.31 -43.78 -28.22
CA LEU A 398 -38.35 -44.94 -27.34
C LEU A 398 -37.03 -45.11 -26.56
N PRO A 399 -37.07 -45.52 -25.29
CA PRO A 399 -35.88 -45.74 -24.46
C PRO A 399 -35.24 -47.09 -24.81
N VAL A 400 -34.58 -47.18 -25.96
CA VAL A 400 -33.90 -48.39 -26.42
C VAL A 400 -32.45 -48.07 -26.77
N PRO A 401 -31.46 -48.79 -26.22
CA PRO A 401 -30.05 -48.58 -26.55
C PRO A 401 -29.72 -49.08 -27.96
N HIS A 402 -28.69 -48.50 -28.57
CA HIS A 402 -28.21 -48.88 -29.90
C HIS A 402 -27.55 -50.25 -29.93
N GLU A 403 -26.89 -50.65 -28.84
CA GLU A 403 -26.16 -51.91 -28.70
C GLU A 403 -26.52 -52.63 -27.39
N GLY A 404 -26.19 -53.92 -27.31
CA GLY A 404 -26.38 -54.73 -26.08
C GLY A 404 -27.83 -55.20 -25.83
N LEU A 405 -28.77 -54.91 -26.73
CA LEU A 405 -30.17 -55.33 -26.62
C LEU A 405 -30.68 -55.92 -27.95
N ILE A 406 -31.32 -57.10 -27.90
CA ILE A 406 -31.97 -57.75 -29.04
C ILE A 406 -33.48 -57.54 -28.91
N LEU A 407 -34.07 -56.65 -29.73
CA LEU A 407 -35.52 -56.39 -29.74
C LEU A 407 -36.28 -57.59 -30.32
N ARG A 408 -37.34 -58.04 -29.63
CA ARG A 408 -38.24 -59.12 -30.08
C ARG A 408 -39.55 -58.58 -30.64
N SER A 409 -40.19 -57.66 -29.94
CA SER A 409 -41.42 -56.99 -30.39
C SER A 409 -41.64 -55.65 -29.70
N ILE A 410 -42.36 -54.76 -30.39
CA ILE A 410 -42.85 -53.49 -29.87
C ILE A 410 -44.33 -53.38 -30.25
N ALA A 411 -45.19 -53.30 -29.25
CA ALA A 411 -46.63 -53.16 -29.44
C ALA A 411 -47.13 -51.84 -28.86
N LEU A 412 -48.00 -51.15 -29.61
CA LEU A 412 -48.74 -49.96 -29.20
C LEU A 412 -50.21 -50.35 -29.05
N ASP A 413 -50.76 -50.20 -27.85
CA ASP A 413 -52.15 -50.55 -27.49
C ASP A 413 -52.55 -51.98 -27.92
N GLY A 414 -51.62 -52.92 -27.80
CA GLY A 414 -51.81 -54.33 -28.16
C GLY A 414 -51.65 -54.66 -29.66
N GLN A 415 -51.39 -53.68 -30.52
CA GLN A 415 -51.13 -53.86 -31.95
C GLN A 415 -49.64 -53.62 -32.30
N PRO A 416 -49.09 -54.22 -33.37
CA PRO A 416 -47.73 -53.93 -33.80
C PRO A 416 -47.51 -52.44 -34.08
N ALA A 417 -46.48 -51.86 -33.47
CA ALA A 417 -46.19 -50.43 -33.56
C ALA A 417 -45.55 -50.05 -34.91
N VAL A 418 -45.91 -48.87 -35.44
CA VAL A 418 -45.23 -48.27 -36.61
C VAL A 418 -44.07 -47.39 -36.11
N LEU A 419 -42.85 -47.80 -36.45
CA LEU A 419 -41.63 -47.17 -35.98
C LEU A 419 -40.88 -46.50 -37.13
N PHE A 420 -40.20 -45.39 -36.84
CA PHE A 420 -39.19 -44.83 -37.72
C PHE A 420 -37.87 -44.69 -36.97
N ARG A 421 -36.75 -44.70 -37.71
CA ARG A 421 -35.44 -44.34 -37.16
C ARG A 421 -35.05 -42.98 -37.68
N ASP A 422 -34.50 -42.16 -36.81
CA ASP A 422 -33.90 -40.89 -37.20
C ASP A 422 -32.45 -41.08 -37.70
N PRO A 423 -31.78 -40.02 -38.21
CA PRO A 423 -30.38 -40.11 -38.62
C PRO A 423 -29.40 -40.50 -37.50
N THR A 424 -29.79 -40.34 -36.22
CA THR A 424 -29.03 -40.75 -35.03
C THR A 424 -29.34 -42.18 -34.57
N GLN A 425 -30.08 -42.96 -35.39
CA GLN A 425 -30.48 -44.35 -35.15
C GLN A 425 -31.42 -44.57 -33.94
N LEU A 426 -31.96 -43.50 -33.35
CA LEU A 426 -32.97 -43.60 -32.29
C LEU A 426 -34.30 -44.09 -32.88
N LEU A 427 -34.99 -44.95 -32.13
CA LEU A 427 -36.31 -45.46 -32.51
C LEU A 427 -37.39 -44.49 -32.05
N TRP A 428 -38.22 -44.05 -32.99
CA TRP A 428 -39.34 -43.16 -32.75
C TRP A 428 -40.66 -43.84 -33.08
N LEU A 429 -41.68 -43.51 -32.29
CA LEU A 429 -43.03 -44.02 -32.39
C LEU A 429 -44.00 -42.88 -32.71
N ARG A 430 -44.86 -43.05 -33.71
CA ARG A 430 -45.97 -42.12 -33.98
C ARG A 430 -47.10 -42.36 -32.98
N LEU A 431 -47.57 -41.30 -32.32
CA LEU A 431 -48.70 -41.30 -31.40
C LEU A 431 -49.80 -40.37 -31.89
N THR A 432 -51.04 -40.81 -31.78
CA THR A 432 -52.24 -39.97 -31.93
C THR A 432 -52.55 -39.22 -30.63
N PRO A 433 -53.41 -38.19 -30.63
CA PRO A 433 -53.83 -37.55 -29.39
C PRO A 433 -54.51 -38.54 -28.45
N GLY A 434 -54.04 -38.68 -27.21
CA GLY A 434 -54.59 -39.60 -26.21
C GLY A 434 -53.56 -40.21 -25.26
N LEU A 435 -54.02 -41.20 -24.48
CA LEU A 435 -53.21 -42.05 -23.61
C LEU A 435 -52.91 -43.35 -24.34
N HIS A 436 -51.66 -43.76 -24.32
CA HIS A 436 -51.17 -44.92 -25.07
C HIS A 436 -50.30 -45.81 -24.19
N GLU A 437 -50.43 -47.12 -24.37
CA GLU A 437 -49.58 -48.12 -23.72
C GLU A 437 -48.64 -48.75 -24.74
N VAL A 438 -47.34 -48.73 -24.44
CA VAL A 438 -46.31 -49.35 -25.28
C VAL A 438 -45.60 -50.45 -24.51
N ILE A 439 -45.58 -51.65 -25.07
CA ILE A 439 -44.89 -52.81 -24.51
C ILE A 439 -43.73 -53.19 -25.43
N ILE A 440 -42.51 -53.17 -24.89
CA ILE A 440 -41.29 -53.59 -25.58
C ILE A 440 -40.80 -54.89 -24.94
N LEU A 441 -40.64 -55.92 -25.76
CA LEU A 441 -40.01 -57.18 -25.37
C LEU A 441 -38.65 -57.29 -26.05
N ALA A 442 -37.62 -57.54 -25.26
CA ALA A 442 -36.25 -57.64 -25.72
C ALA A 442 -35.44 -58.68 -24.93
N ALA A 443 -34.27 -59.05 -25.43
CA ALA A 443 -33.33 -59.94 -24.77
C ALA A 443 -31.96 -59.28 -24.63
N VAL A 444 -31.33 -59.46 -23.48
CA VAL A 444 -29.98 -59.00 -23.16
C VAL A 444 -29.01 -60.17 -23.36
N PRO A 445 -28.07 -60.10 -24.32
CA PRO A 445 -27.11 -61.18 -24.57
C PRO A 445 -26.29 -61.54 -23.32
N ALA A 446 -25.78 -62.77 -23.29
CA ALA A 446 -25.01 -63.28 -22.15
C ALA A 446 -23.64 -62.60 -22.01
N GLU A 447 -23.07 -62.04 -23.08
CA GLU A 447 -21.78 -61.33 -23.06
C GLU A 447 -21.88 -59.92 -22.48
N VAL A 448 -23.07 -59.33 -22.43
CA VAL A 448 -23.27 -57.97 -21.90
C VAL A 448 -23.22 -57.98 -20.38
N THR A 449 -22.15 -57.43 -19.82
CA THR A 449 -21.91 -57.27 -18.37
C THR A 449 -22.55 -56.02 -17.81
N THR A 450 -22.57 -54.93 -18.60
CA THR A 450 -23.22 -53.67 -18.27
C THR A 450 -24.17 -53.29 -19.40
N LEU A 451 -25.46 -53.13 -19.08
CA LEU A 451 -26.49 -52.63 -19.97
C LEU A 451 -26.82 -51.19 -19.58
N GLN A 452 -26.76 -50.27 -20.54
CA GLN A 452 -27.15 -48.89 -20.37
C GLN A 452 -28.47 -48.63 -21.10
N LEU A 453 -29.49 -48.15 -20.38
CA LEU A 453 -30.81 -47.85 -20.92
C LEU A 453 -31.00 -46.32 -20.95
N PRO A 454 -30.96 -45.67 -22.13
CA PRO A 454 -31.19 -44.23 -22.23
C PRO A 454 -32.67 -43.90 -22.01
N LEU A 455 -32.94 -42.79 -21.31
CA LEU A 455 -34.29 -42.26 -21.06
C LEU A 455 -34.41 -40.88 -21.73
N PRO A 456 -34.73 -40.81 -23.04
CA PRO A 456 -34.80 -39.55 -23.78
C PRO A 456 -35.92 -38.62 -23.27
N MET A 457 -36.98 -39.20 -22.70
CA MET A 457 -38.02 -38.51 -21.93
C MET A 457 -37.96 -38.99 -20.48
N ALA A 458 -38.02 -38.06 -19.53
CA ALA A 458 -37.97 -38.39 -18.11
C ALA A 458 -39.30 -39.02 -17.68
N PRO A 459 -39.32 -40.27 -17.19
CA PRO A 459 -40.55 -40.90 -16.74
C PRO A 459 -41.09 -40.24 -15.46
N GLY A 460 -42.40 -39.99 -15.40
CA GLY A 460 -43.07 -39.45 -14.20
C GLY A 460 -43.04 -40.41 -12.99
N ARG A 461 -43.06 -41.72 -13.24
CA ARG A 461 -42.90 -42.79 -12.23
C ARG A 461 -42.13 -43.96 -12.81
N VAL A 462 -41.23 -44.54 -12.02
CA VAL A 462 -40.43 -45.71 -12.42
C VAL A 462 -40.60 -46.86 -11.43
N GLU A 463 -40.96 -48.02 -11.95
CA GLU A 463 -41.01 -49.28 -11.21
C GLU A 463 -40.00 -50.27 -11.81
N LEU A 464 -39.03 -50.69 -10.99
CA LEU A 464 -37.98 -51.62 -11.41
C LEU A 464 -38.13 -52.95 -10.68
N ASN A 465 -38.20 -54.04 -11.44
CA ASN A 465 -38.16 -55.41 -10.94
C ASN A 465 -37.03 -56.15 -11.65
N VAL A 466 -35.87 -56.12 -11.02
CA VAL A 466 -34.60 -56.58 -11.60
C VAL A 466 -34.00 -57.63 -10.69
N ASP A 467 -33.61 -58.77 -11.26
CA ASP A 467 -33.01 -59.89 -10.53
C ASP A 467 -31.62 -60.22 -11.08
N GLY A 468 -30.60 -60.30 -10.22
CA GLY A 468 -29.21 -60.57 -10.60
C GLY A 468 -28.41 -59.40 -11.20
N TRP A 469 -28.91 -58.17 -11.12
CA TRP A 469 -28.21 -56.96 -11.59
C TRP A 469 -28.18 -55.87 -10.51
N ARG A 470 -27.09 -55.12 -10.44
CA ARG A 470 -26.99 -53.85 -9.72
C ARG A 470 -27.52 -52.73 -10.62
N VAL A 471 -28.33 -51.84 -10.06
CA VAL A 471 -28.93 -50.71 -10.80
C VAL A 471 -28.35 -49.40 -10.28
N GLU A 472 -27.94 -48.53 -11.19
CA GLU A 472 -27.47 -47.16 -10.94
C GLU A 472 -28.32 -46.17 -11.77
N GLY A 473 -28.52 -44.96 -11.25
CA GLY A 473 -29.40 -43.94 -11.86
C GLY A 473 -30.88 -44.05 -11.46
N TYR A 474 -31.21 -44.78 -10.37
CA TYR A 474 -32.56 -44.93 -9.84
C TYR A 474 -32.61 -44.57 -8.34
N VAL A 475 -33.58 -43.72 -7.96
CA VAL A 475 -33.82 -43.33 -6.56
C VAL A 475 -35.34 -43.25 -6.32
N GLU A 476 -35.86 -44.10 -5.43
CA GLU A 476 -37.23 -44.06 -4.88
C GLU A 476 -38.34 -43.70 -5.90
N GLY A 477 -38.40 -44.41 -7.03
CA GLY A 477 -39.44 -44.23 -8.04
C GLY A 477 -39.16 -43.15 -9.10
N ARG A 478 -38.00 -42.50 -9.03
CA ARG A 478 -37.48 -41.60 -10.07
C ARG A 478 -36.22 -42.20 -10.71
N ALA A 479 -36.02 -41.89 -11.99
CA ALA A 479 -34.80 -42.26 -12.72
C ALA A 479 -34.10 -41.02 -13.25
N ASP A 480 -32.77 -41.08 -13.33
CA ASP A 480 -31.96 -40.13 -14.07
C ASP A 480 -32.22 -40.27 -15.58
N ARG A 481 -31.56 -39.47 -16.43
CA ARG A 481 -31.70 -39.56 -17.90
C ARG A 481 -31.17 -40.87 -18.49
N GLN A 482 -30.54 -41.72 -17.68
CA GLN A 482 -29.99 -43.01 -18.07
C GLN A 482 -30.03 -43.95 -16.86
N LEU A 483 -30.43 -45.20 -17.10
CA LEU A 483 -30.35 -46.28 -16.12
C LEU A 483 -29.21 -47.22 -16.50
N GLN A 484 -28.33 -47.55 -15.56
CA GLN A 484 -27.24 -48.49 -15.76
C GLN A 484 -27.49 -49.77 -14.96
N PHE A 485 -27.44 -50.91 -15.65
CA PHE A 485 -27.58 -52.24 -15.06
C PHE A 485 -26.26 -52.99 -15.20
N THR A 486 -25.65 -53.39 -14.09
CA THR A 486 -24.40 -54.19 -14.09
C THR A 486 -24.66 -55.57 -13.49
N ARG A 487 -24.29 -56.65 -14.19
CA ARG A 487 -24.49 -58.03 -13.68
C ARG A 487 -23.72 -58.23 -12.38
N GLN A 488 -24.39 -58.78 -11.37
CA GLN A 488 -23.73 -59.23 -10.16
C GLN A 488 -23.13 -60.63 -10.41
N ARG A 489 -21.90 -60.72 -10.92
CA ARG A 489 -21.09 -61.94 -10.86
C ARG A 489 -20.03 -61.80 -9.78
N ALA A 490 -19.92 -62.81 -8.93
CA ALA A 490 -18.73 -63.05 -8.12
C ALA A 490 -17.67 -63.72 -9.01
N ASP A 491 -16.45 -63.19 -8.97
CA ASP A 491 -15.21 -63.74 -9.54
C ASP A 491 -15.08 -63.84 -11.06
N ALA A 492 -14.35 -62.87 -11.64
CA ALA A 492 -13.19 -63.11 -12.51
C ALA A 492 -12.58 -61.76 -12.93
N ALA A 493 -11.25 -61.68 -12.90
CA ALA A 493 -10.47 -60.54 -13.37
C ALA A 493 -10.97 -60.04 -14.74
N THR A 494 -11.33 -58.76 -14.80
CA THR A 494 -11.78 -58.08 -16.01
C THR A 494 -10.67 -58.15 -17.06
N PRO A 495 -10.87 -58.80 -18.23
CA PRO A 495 -9.94 -58.62 -19.33
C PRO A 495 -9.98 -57.14 -19.74
N LEU A 496 -8.80 -56.51 -19.82
CA LEU A 496 -8.64 -55.14 -20.30
C LEU A 496 -9.18 -55.06 -21.74
N GLN A 497 -10.41 -54.56 -21.88
CA GLN A 497 -10.99 -54.22 -23.17
C GLN A 497 -10.46 -52.84 -23.59
N SER A 498 -10.00 -52.72 -24.83
CA SER A 498 -9.72 -51.43 -25.44
C SER A 498 -11.04 -50.69 -25.66
N GLY A 499 -11.28 -49.57 -24.95
CA GLY A 499 -12.45 -48.76 -25.27
C GLY A 499 -12.71 -47.54 -24.39
N VAL A 500 -12.49 -47.58 -23.07
CA VAL A 500 -12.86 -46.43 -22.21
C VAL A 500 -11.83 -46.26 -21.09
N MET A 501 -11.17 -45.10 -21.06
CA MET A 501 -10.27 -44.73 -19.96
C MET A 501 -11.11 -44.48 -18.70
N PRO A 502 -10.69 -44.97 -17.51
CA PRO A 502 -11.42 -44.69 -16.28
C PRO A 502 -11.56 -43.19 -16.05
N PRO A 503 -12.67 -42.74 -15.44
CA PRO A 503 -12.90 -41.32 -15.19
C PRO A 503 -11.81 -40.78 -14.26
N PHE A 504 -11.18 -39.67 -14.68
CA PHE A 504 -10.13 -39.02 -13.92
C PHE A 504 -10.44 -37.54 -13.76
N VAL A 505 -10.40 -37.04 -12.53
CA VAL A 505 -10.77 -35.66 -12.20
C VAL A 505 -9.65 -34.93 -11.46
N GLN A 506 -9.68 -33.61 -11.51
CA GLN A 506 -8.81 -32.70 -10.77
C GLN A 506 -9.65 -31.96 -9.74
N VAL A 507 -9.23 -32.03 -8.48
CA VAL A 507 -9.89 -31.37 -7.35
C VAL A 507 -9.05 -30.16 -6.95
N GLU A 508 -9.55 -28.96 -7.21
CA GLU A 508 -8.96 -27.70 -6.76
C GLU A 508 -9.67 -27.24 -5.49
N ARG A 509 -8.92 -26.99 -4.40
CA ARG A 509 -9.44 -26.40 -3.17
C ARG A 509 -8.80 -25.03 -2.95
N ASP A 510 -9.63 -24.00 -2.99
CA ASP A 510 -9.27 -22.64 -2.56
C ASP A 510 -9.71 -22.45 -1.10
N ILE A 511 -8.74 -22.35 -0.20
CA ILE A 511 -8.93 -22.21 1.24
C ILE A 511 -8.81 -20.73 1.60
N PHE A 512 -9.88 -20.14 2.13
CA PHE A 512 -9.92 -18.74 2.52
C PHE A 512 -9.93 -18.63 4.04
N LEU A 513 -8.87 -18.06 4.60
CA LEU A 513 -8.76 -17.74 6.02
C LEU A 513 -9.03 -16.24 6.20
N ASP A 514 -10.31 -15.88 6.18
CA ASP A 514 -10.79 -14.51 6.42
C ASP A 514 -11.32 -14.36 7.86
N VAL A 515 -12.22 -13.41 8.08
CA VAL A 515 -13.04 -13.39 9.30
C VAL A 515 -13.82 -14.70 9.40
N ASP A 516 -14.54 -15.09 8.35
CA ASP A 516 -15.21 -16.38 8.28
C ASP A 516 -14.40 -17.31 7.36
N TRP A 517 -14.01 -18.46 7.89
CA TRP A 517 -13.20 -19.41 7.14
C TRP A 517 -14.09 -20.22 6.21
N ARG A 518 -13.63 -20.40 4.98
CA ARG A 518 -14.39 -21.08 3.94
C ARG A 518 -13.48 -21.79 2.96
N VAL A 519 -14.03 -22.79 2.29
CA VAL A 519 -13.35 -23.56 1.25
C VAL A 519 -14.24 -23.56 0.03
N ASN A 520 -13.67 -23.21 -1.13
CA ASN A 520 -14.32 -23.44 -2.41
C ASN A 520 -13.61 -24.61 -3.08
N THR A 521 -14.37 -25.66 -3.38
CA THR A 521 -13.84 -26.83 -4.08
C THR A 521 -14.41 -26.86 -5.49
N ARG A 522 -13.53 -26.99 -6.48
CA ARG A 522 -13.89 -27.19 -7.89
C ARG A 522 -13.36 -28.54 -8.35
N VAL A 523 -14.20 -29.31 -9.02
CA VAL A 523 -13.87 -30.62 -9.56
C VAL A 523 -13.99 -30.55 -11.06
N ARG A 524 -12.86 -30.71 -11.76
CA ARG A 524 -12.79 -30.65 -13.22
C ARG A 524 -12.44 -32.02 -13.79
N ARG A 525 -13.18 -32.47 -14.80
CA ARG A 525 -12.86 -33.67 -15.56
C ARG A 525 -11.58 -33.48 -16.37
N LEU A 526 -10.68 -34.46 -16.32
CA LEU A 526 -9.49 -34.54 -17.17
C LEU A 526 -9.58 -35.71 -18.19
N SER A 527 -10.40 -36.73 -17.91
CA SER A 527 -10.70 -37.82 -18.84
C SER A 527 -11.66 -37.39 -19.96
N GLN A 528 -11.82 -38.24 -20.99
CA GLN A 528 -12.78 -37.99 -22.07
C GLN A 528 -14.24 -37.93 -21.58
N ALA A 529 -15.08 -37.20 -22.31
CA ALA A 529 -16.46 -36.90 -21.95
C ALA A 529 -17.46 -38.03 -22.28
N ASP A 530 -16.98 -39.21 -22.65
CA ASP A 530 -17.83 -40.27 -23.23
C ASP A 530 -18.67 -41.03 -22.19
N SER A 531 -18.36 -40.89 -20.89
CA SER A 531 -19.08 -41.56 -19.79
C SER A 531 -19.19 -40.68 -18.54
N ALA A 532 -20.15 -40.99 -17.67
CA ALA A 532 -20.29 -40.30 -16.39
C ALA A 532 -19.05 -40.55 -15.51
N ALA A 533 -18.54 -39.50 -14.87
CA ALA A 533 -17.43 -39.58 -13.94
C ALA A 533 -17.97 -39.48 -12.51
N VAL A 534 -17.80 -40.55 -11.74
CA VAL A 534 -18.18 -40.60 -10.32
C VAL A 534 -16.90 -40.56 -9.48
N ALA A 535 -16.84 -39.62 -8.54
CA ALA A 535 -15.70 -39.48 -7.62
C ALA A 535 -16.18 -39.21 -6.20
N GLU A 536 -15.54 -39.85 -5.23
CA GLU A 536 -15.72 -39.59 -3.79
C GLU A 536 -14.62 -38.66 -3.30
N ILE A 537 -14.97 -37.44 -2.91
CA ILE A 537 -13.98 -36.42 -2.52
C ILE A 537 -14.07 -36.21 -1.00
N PRO A 538 -13.02 -36.50 -0.23
CA PRO A 538 -13.04 -36.30 1.21
C PRO A 538 -13.14 -34.81 1.57
N LEU A 539 -13.89 -34.52 2.61
CA LEU A 539 -13.94 -33.19 3.21
C LEU A 539 -12.70 -32.94 4.06
N LEU A 540 -12.27 -31.68 4.13
CA LEU A 540 -11.23 -31.25 5.06
C LEU A 540 -11.72 -31.33 6.51
N PRO A 541 -10.81 -31.47 7.50
CA PRO A 541 -11.18 -31.45 8.91
C PRO A 541 -11.96 -30.17 9.28
N GLY A 542 -13.18 -30.34 9.78
CA GLY A 542 -14.05 -29.21 10.17
C GLY A 542 -14.76 -28.48 9.02
N GLU A 543 -14.70 -28.99 7.79
CA GLU A 543 -15.42 -28.49 6.62
C GLU A 543 -16.92 -28.86 6.68
N ARG A 544 -17.80 -27.92 6.32
CA ARG A 544 -19.26 -28.11 6.25
C ARG A 544 -19.82 -27.42 5.01
N ILE A 545 -20.41 -28.21 4.12
CA ILE A 545 -20.98 -27.76 2.85
C ILE A 545 -22.12 -26.74 3.08
N THR A 546 -22.09 -25.67 2.29
CA THR A 546 -23.13 -24.63 2.26
C THR A 546 -23.93 -24.59 0.97
N THR A 547 -23.39 -25.13 -0.13
CA THR A 547 -24.07 -25.19 -1.42
C THR A 547 -25.22 -26.20 -1.34
N PRO A 548 -26.45 -25.83 -1.75
CA PRO A 548 -27.56 -26.78 -1.87
C PRO A 548 -27.25 -27.91 -2.88
N ASP A 549 -27.95 -29.03 -2.76
CA ASP A 549 -27.91 -30.14 -3.73
C ASP A 549 -26.56 -30.88 -3.85
N ILE A 550 -25.64 -30.69 -2.89
CA ILE A 550 -24.40 -31.46 -2.76
C ILE A 550 -24.59 -32.55 -1.70
N GLU A 551 -24.52 -33.81 -2.12
CA GLU A 551 -24.66 -34.96 -1.22
C GLU A 551 -23.35 -35.27 -0.48
N VAL A 552 -23.43 -35.32 0.85
CA VAL A 552 -22.33 -35.73 1.74
C VAL A 552 -22.72 -37.04 2.42
N ARG A 553 -21.87 -38.07 2.28
CA ARG A 553 -22.02 -39.36 2.98
C ARG A 553 -20.69 -39.72 3.63
N GLU A 554 -20.71 -40.03 4.92
CA GLU A 554 -19.50 -40.43 5.68
C GLU A 554 -18.32 -39.44 5.58
N GLY A 555 -18.61 -38.13 5.50
CA GLY A 555 -17.57 -37.10 5.37
C GLY A 555 -16.92 -37.01 3.98
N ARG A 556 -17.51 -37.66 2.97
CA ARG A 556 -17.10 -37.57 1.56
C ARG A 556 -18.24 -36.97 0.73
N VAL A 557 -17.88 -36.12 -0.23
CA VAL A 557 -18.80 -35.58 -1.23
C VAL A 557 -18.88 -36.55 -2.39
N TRP A 558 -20.10 -36.96 -2.73
CA TRP A 558 -20.36 -37.80 -3.89
C TRP A 558 -20.58 -36.93 -5.12
N VAL A 559 -19.60 -36.91 -6.03
CA VAL A 559 -19.69 -36.14 -7.26
C VAL A 559 -20.06 -37.05 -8.41
N ASN A 560 -21.15 -36.73 -9.10
CA ASN A 560 -21.53 -37.35 -10.37
C ASN A 560 -21.48 -36.28 -11.47
N LEU A 561 -20.52 -36.41 -12.38
CA LEU A 561 -20.37 -35.57 -13.56
C LEU A 561 -20.93 -36.32 -14.78
N PRO A 562 -22.07 -35.92 -15.35
CA PRO A 562 -22.54 -36.51 -16.60
C PRO A 562 -21.58 -36.20 -17.78
N PRO A 563 -21.65 -36.96 -18.89
CA PRO A 563 -20.85 -36.76 -20.11
C PRO A 563 -20.73 -35.29 -20.54
N GLU A 564 -21.84 -34.55 -20.54
CA GLU A 564 -21.91 -33.16 -21.01
C GLU A 564 -21.38 -32.12 -20.01
N ARG A 565 -21.05 -32.54 -18.77
CA ARG A 565 -20.59 -31.64 -17.71
C ARG A 565 -19.10 -31.86 -17.42
N ALA A 566 -18.31 -30.84 -17.72
CA ALA A 566 -16.86 -30.85 -17.51
C ALA A 566 -16.46 -30.49 -16.07
N GLU A 567 -17.30 -29.78 -15.32
CA GLU A 567 -16.97 -29.33 -13.97
C GLU A 567 -18.18 -29.27 -13.03
N THR A 568 -17.90 -29.37 -11.74
CA THR A 568 -18.82 -29.00 -10.66
C THR A 568 -18.06 -28.26 -9.57
N ALA A 569 -18.75 -27.45 -8.78
CA ALA A 569 -18.14 -26.70 -7.68
C ALA A 569 -19.10 -26.51 -6.52
N TRP A 570 -18.54 -26.39 -5.31
CA TRP A 570 -19.29 -26.07 -4.11
C TRP A 570 -18.49 -25.18 -3.17
N SER A 571 -19.21 -24.55 -2.25
CA SER A 571 -18.66 -23.76 -1.16
C SER A 571 -19.00 -24.41 0.18
N ALA A 572 -18.05 -24.35 1.09
CA ALA A 572 -18.17 -24.86 2.45
C ALA A 572 -17.66 -23.85 3.47
N THR A 573 -18.25 -23.85 4.66
CA THR A 573 -17.63 -23.21 5.84
C THR A 573 -16.57 -24.13 6.41
N LEU A 574 -15.51 -23.55 6.97
CA LEU A 574 -14.43 -24.28 7.63
C LEU A 574 -14.36 -23.85 9.10
N SER A 575 -14.30 -24.80 10.01
CA SER A 575 -14.14 -24.52 11.43
C SER A 575 -12.75 -23.95 11.70
N ARG A 576 -12.65 -22.91 12.54
CA ARG A 576 -11.35 -22.34 12.91
C ARG A 576 -10.56 -23.32 13.77
N ALA A 577 -9.27 -23.43 13.50
CA ALA A 577 -8.32 -24.21 14.27
C ALA A 577 -6.94 -23.55 14.21
N ASP A 578 -6.13 -23.71 15.26
CA ASP A 578 -4.76 -23.21 15.27
C ASP A 578 -3.84 -24.07 14.38
N GLU A 579 -4.27 -25.30 14.07
CA GLU A 579 -3.60 -26.23 13.17
C GLU A 579 -4.62 -26.81 12.18
N LEU A 580 -4.30 -26.75 10.89
CA LEU A 580 -5.08 -27.36 9.81
C LEU A 580 -4.20 -28.33 9.02
N LEU A 581 -4.50 -29.62 9.16
CA LEU A 581 -3.86 -30.68 8.38
C LEU A 581 -4.58 -30.85 7.04
N LEU A 582 -3.88 -30.56 5.95
CA LEU A 582 -4.31 -30.90 4.59
C LEU A 582 -3.68 -32.24 4.24
N GLN A 583 -4.51 -33.26 4.05
CA GLN A 583 -4.08 -34.61 3.70
C GLN A 583 -4.67 -35.00 2.34
N ALA A 584 -3.81 -35.42 1.41
CA ALA A 584 -4.23 -35.86 0.10
C ALA A 584 -4.83 -37.26 0.19
N ALA A 585 -5.95 -37.46 -0.51
CA ALA A 585 -6.63 -38.74 -0.54
C ALA A 585 -5.77 -39.83 -1.17
N GLU A 586 -5.80 -41.04 -0.62
CA GLU A 586 -5.24 -42.23 -1.26
C GLU A 586 -6.19 -42.72 -2.36
N SER A 587 -6.17 -42.03 -3.50
CA SER A 587 -7.05 -42.29 -4.65
C SER A 587 -6.25 -42.31 -5.95
N GLU A 588 -6.57 -43.26 -6.83
CA GLU A 588 -6.03 -43.32 -8.20
C GLU A 588 -6.94 -42.58 -9.21
N ASN A 589 -8.11 -42.12 -8.78
CA ASN A 589 -9.15 -41.55 -9.65
C ASN A 589 -9.10 -40.01 -9.73
N PHE A 590 -8.29 -39.35 -8.90
CA PHE A 590 -8.13 -37.90 -8.96
C PHE A 590 -6.81 -37.41 -8.41
N VAL A 591 -6.49 -36.16 -8.75
CA VAL A 591 -5.38 -35.38 -8.17
C VAL A 591 -5.89 -34.11 -7.52
N GLU A 592 -5.13 -33.59 -6.56
CA GLU A 592 -5.53 -32.42 -5.79
C GLU A 592 -4.61 -31.23 -6.07
N ILE A 593 -5.18 -30.03 -6.00
CA ILE A 593 -4.47 -28.75 -5.95
C ILE A 593 -5.02 -27.99 -4.76
N TRP A 594 -4.16 -27.53 -3.87
CA TRP A 594 -4.54 -26.72 -2.73
C TRP A 594 -3.97 -25.32 -2.88
N ARG A 595 -4.83 -24.31 -2.78
CA ARG A 595 -4.45 -22.90 -2.77
C ARG A 595 -4.94 -22.27 -1.48
N LEU A 596 -4.09 -21.46 -0.86
CA LEU A 596 -4.43 -20.77 0.38
C LEU A 596 -4.45 -19.26 0.16
N GLN A 597 -5.53 -18.63 0.60
CA GLN A 597 -5.69 -17.18 0.65
C GLN A 597 -5.94 -16.79 2.11
N ALA A 598 -4.90 -16.26 2.76
CA ALA A 598 -5.00 -15.84 4.16
C ALA A 598 -5.08 -14.32 4.26
N ASN A 599 -6.08 -13.83 4.99
CA ASN A 599 -6.20 -12.42 5.34
C ASN A 599 -5.05 -12.00 6.27
N PRO A 600 -4.56 -10.75 6.21
CA PRO A 600 -3.53 -10.24 7.14
C PRO A 600 -3.86 -10.33 8.63
N LEU A 601 -5.11 -10.65 8.99
CA LEU A 601 -5.52 -11.01 10.36
C LEU A 601 -4.87 -12.31 10.86
N TRP A 602 -4.40 -13.17 9.97
CA TRP A 602 -3.83 -14.48 10.28
C TRP A 602 -2.39 -14.56 9.79
N HIS A 603 -1.52 -15.09 10.64
CA HIS A 603 -0.17 -15.49 10.28
C HIS A 603 -0.16 -17.00 10.09
N VAL A 604 0.25 -17.46 8.90
CA VAL A 604 0.24 -18.88 8.54
C VAL A 604 1.65 -19.35 8.26
N GLN A 605 2.05 -20.44 8.91
CA GLN A 605 3.28 -21.17 8.62
C GLN A 605 2.92 -22.55 8.10
N SER A 606 3.50 -22.94 6.97
CA SER A 606 3.31 -24.26 6.39
C SER A 606 4.53 -25.16 6.61
N ALA A 607 4.27 -26.45 6.83
CA ALA A 607 5.27 -27.52 6.88
C ALA A 607 4.79 -28.75 6.12
N GLY A 608 5.70 -29.52 5.51
CA GLY A 608 5.37 -30.67 4.69
C GLY A 608 5.98 -30.56 3.29
N ILE A 609 5.19 -30.88 2.26
CA ILE A 609 5.63 -30.84 0.86
C ILE A 609 5.97 -29.41 0.38
N PRO A 610 6.88 -29.25 -0.59
CA PRO A 610 7.30 -27.94 -1.07
C PRO A 610 6.19 -27.21 -1.83
N LEU A 611 6.27 -25.88 -1.81
CA LEU A 611 5.39 -24.98 -2.56
C LEU A 611 5.72 -25.04 -4.06
N VAL A 612 4.70 -25.17 -4.90
CA VAL A 612 4.84 -25.06 -6.37
C VAL A 612 4.86 -23.60 -6.79
N GLN A 613 4.01 -22.79 -6.17
CA GLN A 613 3.90 -21.35 -6.40
C GLN A 613 3.69 -20.65 -5.05
N ARG A 614 4.27 -19.45 -4.88
CA ARG A 614 4.12 -18.63 -3.66
C ARG A 614 3.24 -17.40 -3.86
N VAL A 615 3.25 -16.87 -5.07
CA VAL A 615 2.62 -15.61 -5.44
C VAL A 615 1.91 -15.83 -6.77
N ASP A 616 0.69 -15.33 -6.90
CA ASP A 616 -0.07 -15.40 -8.15
C ASP A 616 0.49 -14.46 -9.23
N ALA A 617 -0.18 -14.39 -10.39
CA ALA A 617 0.25 -13.55 -11.51
C ALA A 617 0.11 -12.05 -11.19
N GLU A 618 -0.78 -11.71 -10.26
CA GLU A 618 -1.10 -10.35 -9.80
C GLU A 618 -0.18 -9.87 -8.67
N GLY A 619 0.70 -10.74 -8.15
CA GLY A 619 1.63 -10.39 -7.08
C GLY A 619 1.08 -10.62 -5.66
N GLN A 620 -0.08 -11.26 -5.50
CA GLN A 620 -0.66 -11.59 -4.20
C GLN A 620 -0.11 -12.89 -3.64
N TRP A 621 0.07 -12.94 -2.32
CA TRP A 621 0.49 -14.15 -1.62
C TRP A 621 -0.62 -15.20 -1.67
N SER A 622 -0.42 -16.23 -2.49
CA SER A 622 -1.36 -17.33 -2.71
C SER A 622 -0.54 -18.62 -2.91
N PRO A 623 -0.04 -19.23 -1.82
CA PRO A 623 0.74 -20.46 -1.92
C PRO A 623 -0.10 -21.61 -2.51
N GLU A 624 0.50 -22.35 -3.45
CA GLU A 624 -0.08 -23.52 -4.11
C GLU A 624 0.72 -24.79 -3.82
N TRP A 625 0.01 -25.87 -3.47
CA TRP A 625 0.53 -27.22 -3.32
C TRP A 625 -0.16 -28.19 -4.27
N ARG A 626 0.59 -29.18 -4.76
CA ARG A 626 0.11 -30.26 -5.62
C ARG A 626 0.58 -31.59 -5.05
N PRO A 627 -0.11 -32.13 -4.04
CA PRO A 627 0.31 -33.34 -3.34
C PRO A 627 0.11 -34.60 -4.19
N TRP A 628 0.97 -35.59 -3.97
CA TRP A 628 0.73 -36.99 -4.35
C TRP A 628 -0.21 -37.67 -3.34
N PRO A 629 -0.85 -38.80 -3.70
CA PRO A 629 -1.68 -39.56 -2.77
C PRO A 629 -0.94 -39.88 -1.46
N GLY A 630 -1.58 -39.57 -0.32
CA GLY A 630 -1.01 -39.77 1.02
C GLY A 630 -0.07 -38.66 1.52
N GLU A 631 0.32 -37.69 0.68
CA GLU A 631 1.12 -36.54 1.13
C GLU A 631 0.29 -35.55 1.96
N GLN A 632 0.99 -34.74 2.77
CA GLN A 632 0.35 -33.82 3.70
C GLN A 632 1.05 -32.46 3.79
N VAL A 633 0.26 -31.44 4.10
CA VAL A 633 0.70 -30.10 4.48
C VAL A 633 0.06 -29.74 5.82
N MET A 634 0.88 -29.40 6.80
CA MET A 634 0.41 -28.83 8.06
C MET A 634 0.44 -27.31 7.97
N LEU A 635 -0.69 -26.66 8.24
CA LEU A 635 -0.80 -25.22 8.37
C LEU A 635 -0.95 -24.83 9.84
N ASN A 636 0.07 -24.18 10.40
CA ASN A 636 0.01 -23.56 11.72
C ASN A 636 -0.51 -22.13 11.54
N ILE A 637 -1.68 -21.86 12.08
CA ILE A 637 -2.45 -20.63 11.87
C ILE A 637 -2.59 -19.94 13.20
N MET A 638 -2.02 -18.73 13.31
CA MET A 638 -2.13 -17.94 14.53
C MET A 638 -2.66 -16.55 14.21
N ARG A 639 -3.52 -16.03 15.07
CA ARG A 639 -3.87 -14.60 15.04
C ARG A 639 -2.74 -13.83 15.74
N PRO A 640 -2.03 -12.92 15.06
CA PRO A 640 -1.02 -12.10 15.72
C PRO A 640 -1.65 -11.27 16.83
N GLU A 641 -1.04 -11.29 18.02
CA GLU A 641 -1.44 -10.39 19.09
C GLU A 641 -1.05 -8.95 18.73
N GLY A 642 -1.94 -8.00 19.05
CA GLY A 642 -1.62 -6.59 18.88
C GLY A 642 -0.48 -6.19 19.81
N ALA A 643 0.56 -5.58 19.25
CA ALA A 643 1.65 -5.05 20.06
C ALA A 643 1.12 -4.02 21.08
N PRO A 644 1.67 -3.97 22.31
CA PRO A 644 1.34 -2.91 23.25
C PRO A 644 1.83 -1.57 22.70
N GLY A 645 1.03 -0.51 22.85
CA GLY A 645 1.40 0.82 22.41
C GLY A 645 0.42 1.90 22.85
N ALA A 646 0.85 3.15 22.76
CA ALA A 646 0.01 4.29 23.08
C ALA A 646 -1.14 4.42 22.07
N THR A 647 -2.33 4.71 22.57
CA THR A 647 -3.53 5.02 21.77
C THR A 647 -3.81 6.53 21.74
N VAL A 648 -2.98 7.31 22.43
CA VAL A 648 -3.00 8.78 22.45
C VAL A 648 -1.56 9.27 22.34
N THR A 649 -1.33 10.18 21.40
CA THR A 649 -0.03 10.79 21.16
C THR A 649 -0.20 12.30 21.05
N ILE A 650 0.60 13.04 21.81
CA ILE A 650 0.69 14.49 21.67
C ILE A 650 1.71 14.79 20.57
N ASP A 651 1.24 15.28 19.43
CA ASP A 651 2.08 15.65 18.29
C ASP A 651 2.70 17.04 18.47
N ARG A 652 1.98 17.96 19.12
CA ARG A 652 2.44 19.32 19.41
C ARG A 652 1.91 19.81 20.75
N SER A 653 2.77 20.48 21.51
CA SER A 653 2.41 21.21 22.72
C SER A 653 3.07 22.59 22.67
N HIS A 654 2.27 23.65 22.64
CA HIS A 654 2.74 25.03 22.61
C HIS A 654 2.09 25.83 23.74
N LEU A 655 2.91 26.32 24.67
CA LEU A 655 2.46 27.14 25.79
C LEU A 655 2.90 28.58 25.55
N GLY A 656 1.94 29.47 25.27
CA GLY A 656 2.15 30.91 25.24
C GLY A 656 1.87 31.50 26.63
N ILE A 657 2.78 32.33 27.14
CA ILE A 657 2.61 33.02 28.43
C ILE A 657 2.74 34.52 28.18
N SER A 658 1.73 35.28 28.59
CA SER A 658 1.71 36.74 28.58
C SER A 658 1.80 37.24 30.01
N PRO A 659 3.03 37.46 30.54
CA PRO A 659 3.21 37.89 31.92
C PRO A 659 2.72 39.33 32.09
N GLY A 660 1.89 39.56 33.11
CA GLY A 660 1.41 40.90 33.49
C GLY A 660 1.64 41.17 34.97
N GLN A 661 1.67 42.45 35.35
CA GLN A 661 1.96 42.87 36.74
C GLN A 661 0.89 42.41 37.76
N ARG A 662 -0.34 42.14 37.31
CA ARG A 662 -1.48 41.73 38.16
C ARG A 662 -2.01 40.34 37.86
N LEU A 663 -1.90 39.91 36.60
CA LEU A 663 -2.34 38.61 36.10
C LEU A 663 -1.33 38.17 35.05
N SER A 664 -1.00 36.88 35.04
CA SER A 664 -0.31 36.27 33.92
C SER A 664 -1.30 35.37 33.19
N GLU A 665 -1.47 35.60 31.90
CA GLU A 665 -2.33 34.76 31.06
C GLU A 665 -1.46 33.68 30.39
N ALA A 666 -2.00 32.47 30.32
CA ALA A 666 -1.32 31.35 29.66
C ALA A 666 -2.30 30.62 28.74
N THR A 667 -1.89 30.38 27.50
CA THR A 667 -2.64 29.65 26.48
C THR A 667 -1.84 28.40 26.09
N LEU A 668 -2.44 27.22 26.27
CA LEU A 668 -1.85 25.94 25.88
C LEU A 668 -2.56 25.40 24.65
N ASP A 669 -1.86 25.35 23.53
CA ASP A 669 -2.32 24.73 22.29
C ASP A 669 -1.75 23.32 22.19
N LEU A 670 -2.62 22.31 22.12
CA LEU A 670 -2.26 20.91 21.97
C LEU A 670 -2.77 20.37 20.63
N ASN A 671 -1.92 19.66 19.91
CA ASN A 671 -2.36 18.78 18.82
C ASN A 671 -2.21 17.34 19.30
N ILE A 672 -3.32 16.62 19.43
CA ILE A 672 -3.38 15.28 20.00
C ILE A 672 -4.02 14.34 18.99
N ARG A 673 -3.32 13.25 18.70
CA ARG A 673 -3.85 12.14 17.91
C ARG A 673 -4.33 11.06 18.87
N ALA A 674 -5.59 10.65 18.75
CA ALA A 674 -6.16 9.56 19.51
C ALA A 674 -6.74 8.51 18.54
N SER A 675 -6.61 7.23 18.87
CA SER A 675 -7.23 6.14 18.08
C SER A 675 -8.50 5.59 18.71
N ARG A 676 -8.77 5.98 19.95
CA ARG A 676 -9.93 5.57 20.74
C ARG A 676 -10.38 6.75 21.60
N GLY A 677 -11.68 6.83 21.88
CA GLY A 677 -12.20 7.83 22.80
C GLY A 677 -11.66 7.59 24.20
N VAL A 678 -11.05 8.60 24.82
CA VAL A 678 -10.45 8.49 26.15
C VAL A 678 -10.37 9.86 26.83
N ASP A 679 -10.46 9.84 28.15
CA ASP A 679 -10.29 11.00 29.00
C ASP A 679 -8.80 11.26 29.24
N HIS A 680 -8.31 12.42 28.78
CA HIS A 680 -6.92 12.84 28.97
C HIS A 680 -6.81 13.89 30.09
N PRO A 681 -6.27 13.53 31.27
CA PRO A 681 -6.12 14.48 32.37
C PRO A 681 -4.94 15.42 32.12
N LEU A 682 -5.23 16.73 32.10
CA LEU A 682 -4.23 17.80 32.07
C LEU A 682 -4.06 18.37 33.48
N THR A 683 -2.80 18.45 33.96
CA THR A 683 -2.50 19.06 35.27
C THR A 683 -2.08 20.51 35.10
N LEU A 684 -2.83 21.42 35.73
CA LEU A 684 -2.56 22.84 35.77
C LEU A 684 -1.56 23.19 36.89
N PRO A 685 -0.76 24.26 36.74
CA PRO A 685 0.10 24.77 37.80
C PRO A 685 -0.69 25.18 39.05
N PRO A 686 -0.06 25.14 40.25
CA PRO A 686 -0.73 25.57 41.48
C PRO A 686 -1.15 27.04 41.40
N GLY A 687 -2.40 27.33 41.76
CA GLY A 687 -2.97 28.68 41.72
C GLY A 687 -3.50 29.14 40.36
N ALA A 688 -3.40 28.30 39.32
CA ALA A 688 -4.01 28.59 38.02
C ALA A 688 -5.54 28.40 38.06
N THR A 689 -6.27 29.31 37.42
CA THR A 689 -7.72 29.23 37.23
C THR A 689 -8.04 29.05 35.76
N LEU A 690 -8.79 28.00 35.42
CA LEU A 690 -9.22 27.73 34.05
C LEU A 690 -10.20 28.80 33.55
N THR A 691 -9.84 29.49 32.47
CA THR A 691 -10.68 30.52 31.84
C THR A 691 -11.61 29.94 30.76
N GLY A 692 -11.16 28.92 30.03
CA GLY A 692 -11.95 28.22 29.03
C GLY A 692 -11.17 27.11 28.34
N VAL A 693 -11.89 26.18 27.70
CA VAL A 693 -11.30 25.11 26.89
C VAL A 693 -12.01 25.05 25.54
N ARG A 694 -11.24 24.86 24.47
CA ARG A 694 -11.76 24.55 23.14
C ARG A 694 -11.18 23.23 22.66
N ILE A 695 -12.02 22.35 22.15
CA ILE A 695 -11.63 21.11 21.48
C ILE A 695 -12.14 21.19 20.04
N ASN A 696 -11.24 21.08 19.07
CA ASN A 696 -11.55 21.23 17.64
C ASN A 696 -12.33 22.53 17.32
N GLU A 697 -11.86 23.66 17.85
CA GLU A 697 -12.49 24.99 17.75
C GLU A 697 -13.86 25.14 18.43
N VAL A 698 -14.39 24.08 19.06
CA VAL A 698 -15.66 24.12 19.80
C VAL A 698 -15.39 24.35 21.27
N ALA A 699 -16.02 25.37 21.85
CA ALA A 699 -15.94 25.64 23.29
C ALA A 699 -16.57 24.49 24.10
N GLN A 700 -15.83 23.98 25.07
CA GLN A 700 -16.26 22.89 25.95
C GLN A 700 -16.46 23.41 27.37
N PRO A 701 -17.60 23.12 28.02
CA PRO A 701 -17.89 23.56 29.39
C PRO A 701 -17.21 22.66 30.43
N LEU A 702 -15.89 22.49 30.33
CA LEU A 702 -15.11 21.65 31.24
C LEU A 702 -14.84 22.40 32.55
N GLN A 703 -14.97 21.70 33.67
CA GLN A 703 -14.68 22.24 35.00
C GLN A 703 -13.31 21.78 35.49
N GLN A 704 -12.58 22.70 36.12
CA GLN A 704 -11.36 22.40 36.84
C GLN A 704 -11.68 21.68 38.15
N GLN A 705 -11.10 20.49 38.35
CA GLN A 705 -11.19 19.73 39.59
C GLN A 705 -9.84 19.81 40.32
N GLY A 706 -9.73 20.72 41.29
CA GLY A 706 -8.47 21.00 41.96
C GLY A 706 -7.43 21.55 40.99
N GLN A 707 -6.41 20.78 40.65
CA GLN A 707 -5.39 21.13 39.65
C GLN A 707 -5.59 20.40 38.32
N GLN A 708 -6.66 19.61 38.14
CA GLN A 708 -6.85 18.80 36.94
C GLN A 708 -8.00 19.30 36.07
N VAL A 709 -7.82 19.19 34.75
CA VAL A 709 -8.86 19.38 33.74
C VAL A 709 -8.86 18.16 32.86
N VAL A 710 -9.98 17.45 32.77
CA VAL A 710 -10.11 16.23 31.97
C VAL A 710 -10.59 16.59 30.58
N LEU A 711 -9.77 16.32 29.56
CA LEU A 711 -10.07 16.56 28.16
C LEU A 711 -10.68 15.28 27.54
N PRO A 712 -11.97 15.27 27.15
CA PRO A 712 -12.54 14.13 26.43
C PRO A 712 -12.01 14.11 25.00
N LEU A 713 -11.15 13.14 24.68
CA LEU A 713 -10.61 12.96 23.34
C LEU A 713 -11.50 12.03 22.52
N THR A 714 -11.65 12.34 21.23
CA THR A 714 -12.36 11.52 20.25
C THR A 714 -11.38 11.07 19.15
N PRO A 715 -11.54 9.85 18.58
CA PRO A 715 -10.71 9.36 17.47
C PRO A 715 -10.82 10.19 16.19
#